data_AF-B3NPH7-F1
#
_entry.id   AF-B3NPH7-F1
#
_cell.length_a   1.000
_cell.length_b   1.000
_cell.length_c   1.000
_cell.angle_alpha   90.00
_cell.angle_beta   90.00
_cell.angle_gamma   90.00
#
_symmetry.space_group_name_H-M   'P 1'
#
loop_
_entity.id
_entity.type
_entity.pdbx_description
1 polymer ?
#
loop_
_entity_poly.entity_id
_entity_poly.type
_entity_poly.pdbx_seq_one_letter_code
_entity_poly.pdbx_strand_id
1 'polypeptide(L)'
;MNRVQWLLFGSCLVMISQIEAVTEELSPDHVREFNCGKLYYRTFHMNEDRDTLYVGAMDRVFRVSLQNISSSNCNRDVINLEPTRDDVVSCVSKGKSQIFDCKNHVRVIQSMDQGDRLYVCGTNAHNPKDYVIYANLTHLPRSEYVIGVGLGIAKCPYDPLDNSTAIYVENGNPGGLPGLYSGTNAEFTKADTVIFRTDLYNTSAKRLEYKFKRTLKYDSKWLDKPNFVGSFDIGEYVYFFFRETAVEYINCGKAVYSRIARVCKKDVGGKNLLAHNWATYLKARLNCSISGEFPFYFNEIQSVYQLPSDKSRFFATFTTSTNGLIGSAVCSFHINEIQAAFNGKFKEQSSSNSAWLPVLNSRVPEPRPGTCVNDTSNLPDTVLNFIRSHPLMDKAVNHEHNNPVYYKRDLVFTKLVVDKIRIDILNQEYIVYYVGTNLGRIYKIVQYYRNGESLSKLLDIFEVAPNEAIQVMEISQTRKSLYIGTDHRIKQIDLAMCNRRYDNCFRCVRDPYCGWDKEANTCRPYELDLLQDVANETSDICDSSVLKKKIVVTYGQSVHLGCFVKIPEVLKNEQVTWYHHSKDKGRYEIRYSPTKYIETTERGLVVVSVNEADGGRYDCHLGGSLLCSYNITVDAHRCTPPNKSNDYQKIYSDWCHEFEKYKTAMKSWEKKQAQCSTRQNFSSNQHPNEIFRKPNV
;
A
#
# COMPACT_ATOMS: atom_id res chain seq x y z
N MET A 1 68.30 -12.38 -10.89
CA MET A 1 67.28 -12.59 -9.85
C MET A 1 66.15 -13.44 -10.44
N ASN A 2 65.84 -14.54 -9.75
CA ASN A 2 64.76 -15.56 -9.87
C ASN A 2 63.61 -15.24 -10.86
N ARG A 3 63.15 -16.07 -11.81
CA ARG A 3 63.07 -17.54 -12.01
C ARG A 3 62.10 -18.30 -11.07
N VAL A 4 61.01 -18.86 -11.66
CA VAL A 4 60.18 -20.01 -11.19
C VAL A 4 59.35 -19.74 -9.91
N GLN A 5 58.08 -20.09 -9.68
CA GLN A 5 57.06 -21.00 -10.27
C GLN A 5 55.69 -20.24 -10.24
N TRP A 6 54.47 -20.74 -10.49
CA TRP A 6 53.87 -22.06 -10.80
C TRP A 6 52.75 -21.87 -11.85
N LEU A 7 51.96 -22.91 -12.11
CA LEU A 7 50.68 -22.95 -12.85
C LEU A 7 49.69 -23.82 -12.05
N LEU A 8 48.43 -23.89 -12.52
CA LEU A 8 47.35 -24.83 -12.15
C LEU A 8 46.43 -24.43 -10.98
N PHE A 9 45.30 -23.82 -11.33
CA PHE A 9 44.02 -24.14 -10.69
C PHE A 9 43.05 -24.64 -11.77
N GLY A 10 42.68 -25.92 -11.68
CA GLY A 10 41.72 -26.55 -12.58
C GLY A 10 40.28 -26.13 -12.27
N SER A 11 39.45 -26.09 -13.31
CA SER A 11 38.07 -25.65 -13.26
C SER A 11 37.17 -26.58 -12.43
N CYS A 12 36.64 -26.07 -11.32
CA CYS A 12 35.46 -26.65 -10.68
C CYS A 12 34.24 -26.45 -11.58
N LEU A 13 33.78 -27.52 -12.23
CA LEU A 13 32.49 -27.58 -12.89
C LEU A 13 31.38 -27.62 -11.83
N VAL A 14 30.96 -26.44 -11.38
CA VAL A 14 29.65 -26.29 -10.72
C VAL A 14 28.59 -26.57 -11.77
N MET A 15 27.78 -27.63 -11.59
CA MET A 15 26.55 -27.77 -12.36
C MET A 15 25.56 -26.71 -11.90
N ILE A 16 25.64 -25.55 -12.55
CA ILE A 16 24.60 -24.53 -12.50
C ILE A 16 23.43 -25.08 -13.32
N SER A 17 22.48 -25.73 -12.64
CA SER A 17 21.10 -25.78 -13.15
C SER A 17 20.69 -24.35 -13.47
N GLN A 18 20.12 -24.08 -14.65
CA GLN A 18 19.68 -22.74 -15.02
C GLN A 18 18.73 -22.20 -13.96
N ILE A 19 19.23 -21.28 -13.13
CA ILE A 19 18.40 -20.46 -12.26
C ILE A 19 17.82 -19.40 -13.19
N GLU A 20 16.67 -19.72 -13.79
CA GLU A 20 15.76 -18.67 -14.21
C GLU A 20 15.48 -17.79 -13.00
N ALA A 21 15.62 -16.48 -13.17
CA ALA A 21 15.29 -15.53 -12.12
C ALA A 21 13.77 -15.52 -11.96
N VAL A 22 13.26 -16.47 -11.16
CA VAL A 22 11.87 -16.48 -10.72
C VAL A 22 11.69 -15.29 -9.78
N THR A 23 11.43 -14.13 -10.37
CA THR A 23 10.54 -13.15 -9.76
C THR A 23 9.31 -13.92 -9.28
N GLU A 24 8.97 -13.72 -8.01
CA GLU A 24 7.85 -14.38 -7.35
C GLU A 24 6.54 -13.77 -7.85
N GLU A 25 6.27 -13.95 -9.15
CA GLU A 25 5.10 -13.44 -9.81
C GLU A 25 3.88 -14.12 -9.21
N LEU A 26 2.99 -13.30 -8.68
CA LEU A 26 1.69 -13.75 -8.19
C LEU A 26 0.89 -14.28 -9.39
N SER A 27 0.88 -15.61 -9.59
CA SER A 27 0.24 -16.26 -10.74
C SER A 27 -1.24 -15.89 -10.94
N PRO A 28 -1.80 -16.08 -12.15
CA PRO A 28 -3.02 -15.38 -12.59
C PRO A 28 -4.30 -15.64 -11.78
N ASP A 29 -4.46 -16.82 -11.18
CA ASP A 29 -5.77 -17.24 -10.64
C ASP A 29 -6.23 -16.37 -9.46
N HIS A 30 -5.33 -16.11 -8.51
CA HIS A 30 -5.57 -15.28 -7.32
C HIS A 30 -5.16 -13.81 -7.47
N VAL A 31 -4.48 -13.44 -8.57
CA VAL A 31 -4.06 -12.06 -8.82
C VAL A 31 -4.40 -11.67 -10.25
N ARG A 32 -5.41 -10.80 -10.35
CA ARG A 32 -6.05 -10.39 -11.59
C ARG A 32 -5.63 -8.94 -11.89
N GLU A 33 -5.53 -8.58 -13.17
CA GLU A 33 -5.13 -7.24 -13.62
C GLU A 33 -6.17 -6.65 -14.59
N PHE A 34 -6.44 -5.35 -14.43
CA PHE A 34 -7.13 -4.53 -15.43
C PHE A 34 -6.21 -3.38 -15.85
N ASN A 35 -6.00 -3.22 -17.15
CA ASN A 35 -5.01 -2.29 -17.69
C ASN A 35 -5.41 -1.85 -19.11
N CYS A 36 -5.62 -0.54 -19.29
CA CYS A 36 -5.94 0.11 -20.56
C CYS A 36 -4.85 1.14 -20.94
N GLY A 37 -3.61 0.92 -20.49
CA GLY A 37 -2.50 1.86 -20.60
C GLY A 37 -2.33 2.76 -19.37
N LYS A 38 -1.36 3.68 -19.43
CA LYS A 38 -1.07 4.64 -18.34
C LYS A 38 -2.14 5.72 -18.27
N LEU A 39 -3.22 5.43 -17.53
CA LEU A 39 -4.38 6.30 -17.39
C LEU A 39 -4.56 6.88 -15.98
N TYR A 40 -3.61 6.74 -15.07
CA TYR A 40 -3.68 7.39 -13.74
C TYR A 40 -4.93 6.96 -12.94
N TYR A 41 -5.04 5.66 -12.63
CA TYR A 41 -6.16 5.05 -11.91
C TYR A 41 -6.13 5.41 -10.42
N ARG A 42 -6.66 6.59 -10.07
CA ARG A 42 -6.44 7.24 -8.76
C ARG A 42 -7.69 7.43 -7.89
N THR A 43 -8.88 7.12 -8.40
CA THR A 43 -10.14 7.27 -7.65
C THR A 43 -10.94 5.99 -7.75
N PHE A 44 -11.27 5.37 -6.62
CA PHE A 44 -12.17 4.23 -6.55
C PHE A 44 -13.49 4.63 -5.88
N HIS A 45 -14.58 4.00 -6.32
CA HIS A 45 -15.85 3.96 -5.62
C HIS A 45 -16.43 2.56 -5.79
N MET A 46 -16.42 1.77 -4.72
CA MET A 46 -16.96 0.40 -4.74
C MET A 46 -18.45 0.41 -4.45
N ASN A 47 -19.21 -0.39 -5.21
CA ASN A 47 -20.60 -0.71 -4.96
C ASN A 47 -20.76 -2.23 -5.00
N GLU A 48 -20.83 -2.86 -3.82
CA GLU A 48 -20.93 -4.32 -3.69
C GLU A 48 -22.30 -4.84 -4.15
N ASP A 49 -23.39 -4.07 -3.94
CA ASP A 49 -24.75 -4.44 -4.35
C ASP A 49 -24.89 -4.61 -5.88
N ARG A 50 -24.09 -3.86 -6.65
CA ARG A 50 -24.00 -3.95 -8.12
C ARG A 50 -22.77 -4.72 -8.62
N ASP A 51 -22.04 -5.41 -7.75
CA ASP A 51 -20.80 -6.14 -8.06
C ASP A 51 -19.81 -5.32 -8.91
N THR A 52 -19.70 -4.02 -8.64
CA THR A 52 -18.98 -3.06 -9.50
C THR A 52 -18.01 -2.19 -8.71
N LEU A 53 -16.77 -2.13 -9.20
CA LEU A 53 -15.77 -1.13 -8.82
C LEU A 53 -15.75 -0.01 -9.87
N TYR A 54 -16.21 1.17 -9.51
CA TYR A 54 -16.07 2.35 -10.35
C TYR A 54 -14.68 2.96 -10.20
N VAL A 55 -14.02 3.25 -11.33
CA VAL A 55 -12.63 3.73 -11.35
C VAL A 55 -12.52 5.02 -12.15
N GLY A 56 -12.12 6.09 -11.47
CA GLY A 56 -11.77 7.37 -12.05
C GLY A 56 -10.32 7.38 -12.53
N ALA A 57 -10.15 7.75 -13.79
CA ALA A 57 -8.89 7.78 -14.51
C ALA A 57 -8.78 9.05 -15.38
N MET A 58 -7.75 9.12 -16.23
CA MET A 58 -7.55 10.19 -17.21
C MET A 58 -8.55 10.06 -18.36
N ASP A 59 -9.37 11.10 -18.49
CA ASP A 59 -10.50 11.27 -19.41
C ASP A 59 -11.62 10.22 -19.25
N ARG A 60 -11.59 9.35 -18.24
CA ARG A 60 -12.44 8.14 -18.20
C ARG A 60 -12.96 7.81 -16.81
N VAL A 61 -14.19 7.29 -16.78
CA VAL A 61 -14.68 6.45 -15.69
C VAL A 61 -14.88 5.04 -16.24
N PHE A 62 -14.36 4.03 -15.55
CA PHE A 62 -14.61 2.61 -15.83
C PHE A 62 -15.58 2.01 -14.81
N ARG A 63 -16.37 1.01 -15.23
CA ARG A 63 -17.18 0.15 -14.34
C ARG A 63 -16.62 -1.28 -14.40
N VAL A 64 -15.68 -1.56 -13.51
CA VAL A 64 -14.93 -2.81 -13.49
C VAL A 64 -15.71 -3.85 -12.68
N SER A 65 -15.84 -5.09 -13.18
CA SER A 65 -16.44 -6.20 -12.42
C SER A 65 -15.65 -6.41 -11.12
N LEU A 66 -16.34 -6.37 -9.99
CA LEU A 66 -15.75 -6.54 -8.67
C LEU A 66 -15.33 -8.01 -8.46
N GLN A 67 -16.10 -8.99 -8.95
CA GLN A 67 -15.71 -10.41 -8.90
C GLN A 67 -14.39 -10.69 -9.64
N ASN A 68 -14.24 -10.23 -10.89
CA ASN A 68 -13.04 -10.46 -11.69
C ASN A 68 -12.72 -9.25 -12.57
N ILE A 69 -11.75 -8.42 -12.14
CA ILE A 69 -11.42 -7.18 -12.84
C ILE A 69 -10.95 -7.42 -14.29
N SER A 70 -10.27 -8.53 -14.56
CA SER A 70 -9.73 -8.88 -15.88
C SER A 70 -10.82 -9.26 -16.91
N SER A 71 -12.07 -9.49 -16.47
CA SER A 71 -13.20 -9.71 -17.36
C SER A 71 -13.76 -8.41 -17.97
N SER A 72 -13.35 -7.25 -17.46
CA SER A 72 -13.85 -5.93 -17.85
C SER A 72 -13.13 -5.44 -19.11
N ASN A 73 -13.85 -4.80 -20.02
CA ASN A 73 -13.33 -4.38 -21.31
C ASN A 73 -13.13 -2.85 -21.40
N CYS A 74 -11.91 -2.44 -21.79
CA CYS A 74 -11.48 -1.03 -21.90
C CYS A 74 -12.37 -0.12 -22.77
N ASN A 75 -13.13 -0.67 -23.71
CA ASN A 75 -13.94 0.09 -24.68
C ASN A 75 -15.45 -0.03 -24.43
N ARG A 76 -15.91 -1.09 -23.73
CA ARG A 76 -17.34 -1.33 -23.43
C ARG A 76 -17.74 -0.85 -22.04
N ASP A 77 -16.85 -1.01 -21.06
CA ASP A 77 -17.15 -0.81 -19.65
C ASP A 77 -16.62 0.54 -19.16
N VAL A 78 -16.77 1.57 -19.99
CA VAL A 78 -16.18 2.91 -19.85
C VAL A 78 -17.13 4.00 -20.34
N ILE A 79 -17.03 5.19 -19.76
CA ILE A 79 -17.50 6.45 -20.37
C ILE A 79 -16.32 7.39 -20.56
N ASN A 80 -16.22 7.99 -21.76
CA ASN A 80 -15.23 9.02 -22.07
C ASN A 80 -15.78 10.40 -21.67
N LEU A 81 -14.99 11.14 -20.90
CA LEU A 81 -15.26 12.47 -20.39
C LEU A 81 -14.11 13.43 -20.75
N GLU A 82 -13.45 13.23 -21.89
CA GLU A 82 -12.37 14.10 -22.39
C GLU A 82 -12.78 15.59 -22.43
N PRO A 83 -11.87 16.54 -22.13
CA PRO A 83 -12.17 17.97 -22.22
C PRO A 83 -12.47 18.38 -23.67
N THR A 84 -13.21 19.49 -23.83
CA THR A 84 -13.40 20.08 -25.17
C THR A 84 -12.06 20.54 -25.75
N ARG A 85 -11.93 20.59 -27.08
CA ARG A 85 -10.70 21.11 -27.72
C ARG A 85 -10.38 22.53 -27.27
N ASP A 86 -11.40 23.35 -27.01
CA ASP A 86 -11.25 24.73 -26.55
C ASP A 86 -10.75 24.79 -25.09
N ASP A 87 -11.24 23.92 -24.20
CA ASP A 87 -10.69 23.76 -22.84
C ASP A 87 -9.21 23.33 -22.89
N VAL A 88 -8.86 22.37 -23.77
CA VAL A 88 -7.45 21.93 -23.93
C VAL A 88 -6.57 23.08 -24.41
N VAL A 89 -6.97 23.84 -25.44
CA VAL A 89 -6.19 24.98 -25.96
C VAL A 89 -6.05 26.08 -24.89
N SER A 90 -7.13 26.40 -24.18
CA SER A 90 -7.16 27.36 -23.06
C SER A 90 -6.28 26.94 -21.88
N CYS A 91 -6.14 25.64 -21.63
CA CYS A 91 -5.23 25.09 -20.64
C CYS A 91 -3.75 25.19 -21.11
N VAL A 92 -3.46 24.79 -22.35
CA VAL A 92 -2.11 24.84 -22.92
C VAL A 92 -1.60 26.29 -23.01
N SER A 93 -2.46 27.25 -23.36
CA SER A 93 -2.09 28.68 -23.37
C SER A 93 -1.73 29.25 -21.99
N LYS A 94 -2.05 28.55 -20.89
CA LYS A 94 -1.62 28.88 -19.52
C LYS A 94 -0.30 28.19 -19.13
N GLY A 95 0.42 27.60 -20.08
CA GLY A 95 1.71 26.94 -19.86
C GLY A 95 1.63 25.54 -19.26
N LYS A 96 0.48 24.88 -19.34
CA LYS A 96 0.25 23.52 -18.80
C LYS A 96 0.45 22.43 -19.86
N SER A 97 0.87 21.24 -19.45
CA SER A 97 1.21 20.17 -20.39
C SER A 97 -0.03 19.59 -21.09
N GLN A 98 -0.01 19.56 -22.43
CA GLN A 98 -1.13 19.03 -23.20
C GLN A 98 -1.38 17.54 -22.92
N ILE A 99 -0.33 16.77 -22.64
CA ILE A 99 -0.40 15.30 -22.50
C ILE A 99 -0.99 14.84 -21.16
N PHE A 100 -0.85 15.65 -20.09
CA PHE A 100 -1.23 15.25 -18.73
C PHE A 100 -2.07 16.30 -18.01
N ASP A 101 -1.60 17.54 -17.87
CA ASP A 101 -2.34 18.59 -17.12
C ASP A 101 -3.66 18.96 -17.82
N CYS A 102 -3.61 19.10 -19.15
CA CYS A 102 -4.76 19.48 -19.99
C CYS A 102 -5.59 18.26 -20.43
N LYS A 103 -5.96 17.45 -19.43
CA LYS A 103 -6.79 16.24 -19.53
C LYS A 103 -7.86 16.30 -18.43
N ASN A 104 -8.95 15.55 -18.58
CA ASN A 104 -9.97 15.47 -17.53
C ASN A 104 -9.66 14.31 -16.59
N HIS A 105 -8.92 14.57 -15.53
CA HIS A 105 -8.64 13.57 -14.51
C HIS A 105 -9.80 13.48 -13.54
N VAL A 106 -10.51 12.34 -13.52
CA VAL A 106 -11.60 12.11 -12.57
C VAL A 106 -11.03 12.03 -11.15
N ARG A 107 -11.64 12.75 -10.21
CA ARG A 107 -11.16 12.87 -8.81
C ARG A 107 -12.25 12.60 -7.76
N VAL A 108 -13.52 12.67 -8.15
CA VAL A 108 -14.67 12.31 -7.30
C VAL A 108 -15.58 11.37 -8.09
N ILE A 109 -15.95 10.26 -7.47
CA ILE A 109 -17.07 9.39 -7.87
C ILE A 109 -17.83 9.09 -6.58
N GLN A 110 -19.14 9.34 -6.55
CA GLN A 110 -20.00 9.09 -5.40
C GLN A 110 -21.35 8.55 -5.87
N SER A 111 -21.93 7.62 -5.09
CA SER A 111 -23.30 7.13 -5.27
C SER A 111 -24.31 8.26 -5.04
N MET A 112 -25.37 8.29 -5.86
CA MET A 112 -26.57 9.12 -5.70
C MET A 112 -27.81 8.26 -5.92
N ASP A 113 -28.96 8.66 -5.37
CA ASP A 113 -30.26 8.02 -5.64
C ASP A 113 -30.21 6.49 -5.40
N GLN A 114 -29.75 6.07 -4.22
CA GLN A 114 -29.53 4.65 -3.87
C GLN A 114 -28.58 3.89 -4.83
N GLY A 115 -27.73 4.63 -5.56
CA GLY A 115 -26.76 4.09 -6.49
C GLY A 115 -27.30 3.82 -7.89
N ASP A 116 -28.50 4.30 -8.25
CA ASP A 116 -28.96 4.34 -9.65
C ASP A 116 -28.19 5.37 -10.48
N ARG A 117 -27.68 6.42 -9.82
CA ARG A 117 -26.86 7.48 -10.42
C ARG A 117 -25.52 7.62 -9.71
N LEU A 118 -24.58 8.25 -10.40
CA LEU A 118 -23.26 8.60 -9.90
C LEU A 118 -23.01 10.10 -10.07
N TYR A 119 -22.61 10.75 -8.98
CA TYR A 119 -21.98 12.06 -9.03
C TYR A 119 -20.50 11.89 -9.39
N VAL A 120 -20.04 12.58 -10.44
CA VAL A 120 -18.65 12.50 -10.92
C VAL A 120 -18.08 13.91 -11.07
N CYS A 121 -16.85 14.15 -10.60
CA CYS A 121 -16.14 15.42 -10.83
C CYS A 121 -14.69 15.15 -11.25
N GLY A 122 -14.21 15.90 -12.24
CA GLY A 122 -12.83 15.81 -12.72
C GLY A 122 -12.20 17.17 -13.03
N THR A 123 -10.87 17.18 -13.14
CA THR A 123 -10.05 18.40 -13.31
C THR A 123 -10.35 19.17 -14.60
N ASN A 124 -10.88 18.46 -15.62
CA ASN A 124 -11.27 18.97 -16.93
C ASN A 124 -10.31 20.04 -17.48
N ALA A 125 -9.04 19.67 -17.67
CA ALA A 125 -7.97 20.53 -18.18
C ALA A 125 -7.82 21.86 -17.40
N HIS A 126 -7.65 21.79 -16.07
CA HIS A 126 -7.60 22.96 -15.20
C HIS A 126 -8.86 23.87 -15.30
N ASN A 127 -10.03 23.26 -15.51
CA ASN A 127 -11.34 23.91 -15.50
C ASN A 127 -12.38 22.95 -14.89
N PRO A 128 -12.33 22.70 -13.56
CA PRO A 128 -13.04 21.59 -12.91
C PRO A 128 -14.52 21.52 -13.25
N LYS A 129 -14.98 20.30 -13.56
CA LYS A 129 -16.32 20.06 -14.10
C LYS A 129 -16.94 18.82 -13.48
N ASP A 130 -18.19 18.95 -13.05
CA ASP A 130 -18.98 17.88 -12.48
C ASP A 130 -20.15 17.45 -13.36
N TYR A 131 -20.59 16.22 -13.12
CA TYR A 131 -21.56 15.47 -13.92
C TYR A 131 -22.42 14.62 -12.98
N VAL A 132 -23.65 14.35 -13.40
CA VAL A 132 -24.44 13.21 -12.90
C VAL A 132 -24.70 12.30 -14.09
N ILE A 133 -24.44 11.01 -13.91
CA ILE A 133 -24.60 9.94 -14.92
C ILE A 133 -25.32 8.75 -14.30
N TYR A 134 -25.89 7.85 -15.11
CA TYR A 134 -26.43 6.59 -14.60
C TYR A 134 -25.32 5.60 -14.22
N ALA A 135 -25.62 4.67 -13.32
CA ALA A 135 -24.70 3.63 -12.83
C ALA A 135 -24.12 2.72 -13.93
N ASN A 136 -24.79 2.59 -15.08
CA ASN A 136 -24.30 1.84 -16.25
C ASN A 136 -23.24 2.60 -17.08
N LEU A 137 -22.89 3.83 -16.67
CA LEU A 137 -22.03 4.79 -17.35
C LEU A 137 -22.61 5.39 -18.64
N THR A 138 -23.88 5.78 -18.63
CA THR A 138 -24.48 6.63 -19.68
C THR A 138 -24.92 8.00 -19.15
N HIS A 139 -24.92 9.00 -20.03
CA HIS A 139 -25.39 10.35 -19.69
C HIS A 139 -26.90 10.39 -19.45
N LEU A 140 -27.34 11.26 -18.54
CA LEU A 140 -28.76 11.59 -18.37
C LEU A 140 -29.32 12.28 -19.63
N PRO A 141 -30.60 12.08 -19.98
CA PRO A 141 -31.29 12.89 -20.98
C PRO A 141 -31.25 14.39 -20.62
N ARG A 142 -31.27 15.27 -21.62
CA ARG A 142 -31.21 16.73 -21.41
C ARG A 142 -32.36 17.29 -20.54
N SER A 143 -33.49 16.58 -20.49
CA SER A 143 -34.63 16.86 -19.61
C SER A 143 -34.38 16.55 -18.12
N GLU A 144 -33.48 15.60 -17.82
CA GLU A 144 -33.12 15.13 -16.49
C GLU A 144 -31.87 15.83 -15.92
N TYR A 145 -31.35 16.86 -16.59
CA TYR A 145 -30.16 17.58 -16.11
C TYR A 145 -30.38 18.16 -14.70
N VAL A 146 -29.53 17.72 -13.77
CA VAL A 146 -29.59 18.09 -12.35
C VAL A 146 -29.10 19.53 -12.17
N ILE A 147 -29.92 20.36 -11.53
CA ILE A 147 -29.58 21.76 -11.23
C ILE A 147 -28.38 21.84 -10.26
N GLY A 148 -27.50 22.82 -10.44
CA GLY A 148 -26.28 23.00 -9.62
C GLY A 148 -25.06 22.18 -10.09
N VAL A 149 -25.22 21.34 -11.11
CA VAL A 149 -24.18 20.51 -11.72
C VAL A 149 -23.66 21.17 -13.00
N GLY A 150 -22.35 21.12 -13.23
CA GLY A 150 -21.67 21.60 -14.44
C GLY A 150 -20.41 22.44 -14.17
N LEU A 151 -20.33 23.09 -13.00
CA LEU A 151 -19.14 23.78 -12.51
C LEU A 151 -18.58 23.03 -11.29
N GLY A 152 -17.41 22.43 -11.45
CA GLY A 152 -16.72 21.62 -10.43
C GLY A 152 -15.80 22.41 -9.49
N ILE A 153 -15.75 23.75 -9.62
CA ILE A 153 -14.92 24.63 -8.79
C ILE A 153 -15.25 24.41 -7.30
N ALA A 154 -14.20 24.23 -6.48
CA ALA A 154 -14.28 23.83 -5.06
C ALA A 154 -14.90 22.43 -4.80
N LYS A 155 -15.48 21.75 -5.80
CA LYS A 155 -16.01 20.38 -5.69
C LYS A 155 -14.92 19.33 -5.96
N CYS A 156 -14.02 19.60 -6.91
CA CYS A 156 -12.81 18.80 -7.18
C CYS A 156 -11.64 19.71 -7.65
N PRO A 157 -10.37 19.24 -7.68
CA PRO A 157 -9.21 20.11 -7.88
C PRO A 157 -9.02 20.54 -9.33
N TYR A 158 -8.28 21.64 -9.53
CA TYR A 158 -7.78 22.07 -10.83
C TYR A 158 -6.64 21.20 -11.35
N ASP A 159 -5.71 20.81 -10.47
CA ASP A 159 -4.47 20.14 -10.83
C ASP A 159 -4.56 18.62 -10.60
N PRO A 160 -4.14 17.77 -11.55
CA PRO A 160 -4.20 16.31 -11.38
C PRO A 160 -3.38 15.76 -10.21
N LEU A 161 -2.40 16.50 -9.69
CA LEU A 161 -1.51 16.08 -8.61
C LEU A 161 -1.96 16.57 -7.22
N ASP A 162 -3.01 17.39 -7.13
CA ASP A 162 -3.52 17.86 -5.84
C ASP A 162 -4.19 16.74 -5.05
N ASN A 163 -3.84 16.62 -3.77
CA ASN A 163 -4.47 15.72 -2.83
C ASN A 163 -5.79 16.33 -2.32
N SER A 164 -6.90 15.91 -2.92
CA SER A 164 -8.27 16.35 -2.59
C SER A 164 -9.11 15.21 -2.01
N THR A 165 -10.18 15.56 -1.29
CA THR A 165 -11.19 14.59 -0.82
C THR A 165 -12.60 15.12 -1.03
N ALA A 166 -13.58 14.23 -1.18
CA ALA A 166 -14.99 14.60 -1.18
C ALA A 166 -15.88 13.43 -0.74
N ILE A 167 -17.05 13.75 -0.19
CA ILE A 167 -18.09 12.81 0.19
C ILE A 167 -19.47 13.40 -0.12
N TYR A 168 -20.36 12.60 -0.72
CA TYR A 168 -21.75 12.98 -0.95
C TYR A 168 -22.61 12.61 0.26
N VAL A 169 -23.32 13.58 0.82
CA VAL A 169 -24.10 13.43 2.05
C VAL A 169 -25.58 13.62 1.72
N GLU A 170 -26.32 12.53 1.69
CA GLU A 170 -27.77 12.51 1.49
C GLU A 170 -28.51 13.07 2.73
N ASN A 171 -28.10 12.64 3.93
CA ASN A 171 -28.89 12.76 5.16
C ASN A 171 -28.27 13.69 6.22
N GLY A 172 -29.13 14.45 6.92
CA GLY A 172 -28.78 15.28 8.08
C GLY A 172 -28.48 16.76 7.78
N ASN A 173 -28.37 17.13 6.51
CA ASN A 173 -28.19 18.51 6.05
C ASN A 173 -29.41 19.42 6.34
N PRO A 174 -29.29 20.76 6.18
CA PRO A 174 -30.43 21.68 6.21
C PRO A 174 -31.50 21.29 5.17
N GLY A 175 -32.77 21.41 5.55
CA GLY A 175 -33.91 20.98 4.73
C GLY A 175 -34.00 19.48 4.42
N GLY A 176 -33.07 18.63 4.90
CA GLY A 176 -32.98 17.23 4.47
C GLY A 176 -32.51 17.06 3.03
N LEU A 177 -31.80 18.04 2.48
CA LEU A 177 -31.36 18.07 1.09
C LEU A 177 -29.96 17.48 0.91
N PRO A 178 -29.69 16.74 -0.17
CA PRO A 178 -28.37 16.17 -0.39
C PRO A 178 -27.34 17.24 -0.78
N GLY A 179 -26.07 16.98 -0.50
CA GLY A 179 -24.99 17.91 -0.82
C GLY A 179 -23.61 17.26 -0.81
N LEU A 180 -22.73 17.73 -1.69
CA LEU A 180 -21.33 17.31 -1.71
C LEU A 180 -20.53 18.13 -0.70
N TYR A 181 -19.80 17.45 0.17
CA TYR A 181 -18.76 18.00 1.03
C TYR A 181 -17.39 17.72 0.41
N SER A 182 -16.51 18.71 0.32
CA SER A 182 -15.22 18.57 -0.36
C SER A 182 -14.09 19.33 0.34
N GLY A 183 -12.87 18.81 0.25
CA GLY A 183 -11.62 19.47 0.64
C GLY A 183 -10.69 19.50 -0.57
N THR A 184 -10.41 20.68 -1.12
CA THR A 184 -9.65 20.82 -2.37
C THR A 184 -9.04 22.23 -2.53
N ASN A 185 -8.39 22.49 -3.67
CA ASN A 185 -7.99 23.83 -4.09
C ASN A 185 -9.00 24.40 -5.10
N ALA A 186 -9.53 25.59 -4.82
CA ALA A 186 -10.59 26.24 -5.61
C ALA A 186 -10.06 27.21 -6.67
N GLU A 187 -8.74 27.33 -6.86
CA GLU A 187 -8.15 28.30 -7.78
C GLU A 187 -6.96 27.73 -8.55
N PHE A 188 -6.84 28.11 -9.84
CA PHE A 188 -5.74 27.66 -10.73
C PHE A 188 -4.34 27.98 -10.19
N THR A 189 -4.20 29.11 -9.49
CA THR A 189 -2.96 29.58 -8.84
C THR A 189 -2.55 28.75 -7.62
N LYS A 190 -3.42 27.83 -7.18
CA LYS A 190 -3.34 27.08 -5.92
C LYS A 190 -3.42 27.93 -4.65
N ALA A 191 -3.82 29.20 -4.73
CA ALA A 191 -3.87 30.11 -3.58
C ALA A 191 -5.11 29.95 -2.67
N ASP A 192 -6.17 29.27 -3.11
CA ASP A 192 -7.46 29.17 -2.39
C ASP A 192 -7.81 27.73 -2.00
N THR A 193 -7.09 27.18 -1.02
CA THR A 193 -7.44 25.88 -0.41
C THR A 193 -8.67 26.01 0.48
N VAL A 194 -9.64 25.11 0.28
CA VAL A 194 -10.98 25.24 0.88
C VAL A 194 -11.51 23.90 1.38
N ILE A 195 -12.21 23.91 2.53
CA ILE A 195 -13.22 22.90 2.87
C ILE A 195 -14.59 23.50 2.58
N PHE A 196 -15.37 22.82 1.76
CA PHE A 196 -16.54 23.33 1.06
C PHE A 196 -17.74 22.39 1.19
N ARG A 197 -18.95 22.95 1.08
CA ARG A 197 -20.17 22.23 0.74
C ARG A 197 -20.90 22.98 -0.35
N THR A 198 -21.41 22.26 -1.34
CA THR A 198 -22.22 22.82 -2.44
C THR A 198 -23.44 23.59 -1.95
N ASP A 199 -23.98 24.44 -2.83
CA ASP A 199 -25.36 24.90 -2.70
C ASP A 199 -26.29 23.67 -2.60
N LEU A 200 -27.30 23.76 -1.72
CA LEU A 200 -28.30 22.71 -1.52
C LEU A 200 -29.54 23.08 -2.32
N TYR A 201 -29.83 22.26 -3.33
CA TYR A 201 -30.97 22.43 -4.21
C TYR A 201 -32.09 21.46 -3.84
N ASN A 202 -33.32 21.96 -3.84
CA ASN A 202 -34.48 21.11 -4.03
C ASN A 202 -34.56 20.80 -5.54
N THR A 203 -34.04 19.63 -5.93
CA THR A 203 -33.93 19.22 -7.34
C THR A 203 -35.29 19.09 -8.02
N SER A 204 -36.30 18.59 -7.31
CA SER A 204 -37.69 18.48 -7.78
C SER A 204 -38.34 19.85 -8.01
N ALA A 205 -38.16 20.79 -7.08
CA ALA A 205 -38.68 22.17 -7.21
C ALA A 205 -37.78 23.10 -8.05
N LYS A 206 -36.62 22.62 -8.51
CA LYS A 206 -35.57 23.37 -9.22
C LYS A 206 -35.17 24.69 -8.53
N ARG A 207 -35.12 24.70 -7.19
CA ARG A 207 -34.82 25.88 -6.37
C ARG A 207 -33.57 25.68 -5.51
N LEU A 208 -32.73 26.71 -5.39
CA LEU A 208 -31.68 26.79 -4.38
C LEU A 208 -32.31 27.14 -3.03
N GLU A 209 -32.12 26.28 -2.04
CA GLU A 209 -32.70 26.45 -0.69
C GLU A 209 -31.67 26.97 0.30
N TYR A 210 -30.44 26.44 0.25
CA TYR A 210 -29.34 26.89 1.10
C TYR A 210 -28.08 27.14 0.27
N LYS A 211 -27.44 28.29 0.53
CA LYS A 211 -26.18 28.64 -0.13
C LYS A 211 -25.03 27.76 0.32
N PHE A 212 -24.05 27.59 -0.56
CA PHE A 212 -22.78 26.92 -0.31
C PHE A 212 -22.11 27.40 0.99
N LYS A 213 -21.27 26.54 1.54
CA LYS A 213 -20.48 26.82 2.76
C LYS A 213 -19.00 26.63 2.46
N ARG A 214 -18.14 27.50 2.99
CA ARG A 214 -16.69 27.42 2.79
C ARG A 214 -15.88 27.87 3.99
N THR A 215 -14.65 27.37 4.12
CA THR A 215 -13.66 27.95 5.03
C THR A 215 -13.33 29.40 4.64
N LEU A 216 -12.88 30.18 5.62
CA LEU A 216 -12.54 31.59 5.40
C LEU A 216 -11.38 31.71 4.40
N LYS A 217 -11.57 32.48 3.33
CA LYS A 217 -10.59 32.63 2.24
C LYS A 217 -9.37 33.40 2.74
N TYR A 218 -8.18 32.91 2.41
CA TYR A 218 -6.87 33.47 2.79
C TYR A 218 -6.56 33.56 4.29
N ASP A 219 -7.27 32.81 5.16
CA ASP A 219 -6.94 32.71 6.58
C ASP A 219 -6.13 31.44 6.89
N SER A 220 -4.84 31.60 7.19
CA SER A 220 -3.93 30.48 7.48
C SER A 220 -4.20 29.79 8.81
N LYS A 221 -4.90 30.43 9.77
CA LYS A 221 -5.35 29.73 10.99
C LYS A 221 -6.39 28.65 10.63
N TRP A 222 -7.18 28.87 9.58
CA TRP A 222 -8.15 27.91 9.08
C TRP A 222 -7.49 26.79 8.26
N LEU A 223 -6.74 27.13 7.21
CA LEU A 223 -6.02 26.15 6.37
C LEU A 223 -4.72 26.78 5.83
N ASP A 224 -3.57 26.11 6.01
CA ASP A 224 -2.28 26.54 5.40
C ASP A 224 -1.62 25.44 4.55
N LYS A 225 -1.90 25.48 3.25
CA LYS A 225 -1.44 24.51 2.23
C LYS A 225 -1.81 23.04 2.57
N PRO A 226 -3.08 22.74 2.91
CA PRO A 226 -3.53 21.38 3.19
C PRO A 226 -3.36 20.43 2.00
N ASN A 227 -3.01 19.19 2.30
CA ASN A 227 -3.14 18.02 1.43
C ASN A 227 -4.16 17.07 2.07
N PHE A 228 -5.31 16.90 1.43
CA PHE A 228 -6.43 16.13 1.95
C PHE A 228 -6.26 14.63 1.67
N VAL A 229 -6.61 13.79 2.65
CA VAL A 229 -6.41 12.34 2.58
C VAL A 229 -7.68 11.50 2.80
N GLY A 230 -8.79 12.11 3.23
CA GLY A 230 -10.08 11.45 3.38
C GLY A 230 -11.14 12.34 4.04
N SER A 231 -12.42 12.00 3.85
CA SER A 231 -13.55 12.65 4.51
C SER A 231 -14.67 11.64 4.78
N PHE A 232 -15.34 11.77 5.93
CA PHE A 232 -16.34 10.80 6.40
C PHE A 232 -17.59 11.47 6.96
N ASP A 233 -18.74 10.90 6.64
CA ASP A 233 -20.05 11.21 7.23
C ASP A 233 -20.25 10.32 8.45
N ILE A 234 -20.37 10.93 9.64
CA ILE A 234 -20.66 10.21 10.89
C ILE A 234 -21.60 11.06 11.76
N GLY A 235 -22.85 10.61 11.87
CA GLY A 235 -23.88 11.22 12.70
C GLY A 235 -24.26 12.63 12.21
N GLU A 236 -24.15 13.62 13.11
CA GLU A 236 -24.46 15.03 12.82
C GLU A 236 -23.32 15.79 12.13
N TYR A 237 -22.18 15.14 11.89
CA TYR A 237 -20.94 15.79 11.48
C TYR A 237 -20.36 15.22 10.19
N VAL A 238 -19.59 16.05 9.49
CA VAL A 238 -18.65 15.61 8.45
C VAL A 238 -17.23 15.88 8.93
N TYR A 239 -16.38 14.86 8.85
CA TYR A 239 -14.98 14.90 9.25
C TYR A 239 -14.08 14.98 8.02
N PHE A 240 -12.98 15.73 8.12
CA PHE A 240 -11.96 15.88 7.08
C PHE A 240 -10.57 15.60 7.65
N PHE A 241 -9.80 14.75 6.98
CA PHE A 241 -8.42 14.42 7.34
C PHE A 241 -7.47 15.01 6.32
N PHE A 242 -6.42 15.70 6.80
CA PHE A 242 -5.41 16.34 5.96
C PHE A 242 -4.10 16.57 6.72
N ARG A 243 -3.02 16.86 5.99
CA ARG A 243 -1.78 17.43 6.54
C ARG A 243 -1.59 18.85 6.02
N GLU A 244 -1.14 19.78 6.85
CA GLU A 244 -0.95 21.19 6.51
C GLU A 244 0.30 21.77 7.23
N THR A 245 0.68 23.00 6.90
CA THR A 245 1.73 23.73 7.62
C THR A 245 1.32 23.96 9.08
N ALA A 246 2.22 23.65 10.02
CA ALA A 246 1.98 23.81 11.46
C ALA A 246 2.16 25.27 11.89
N VAL A 247 1.14 26.10 11.71
CA VAL A 247 1.16 27.54 12.07
C VAL A 247 1.50 27.76 13.55
N GLU A 248 1.06 26.85 14.43
CA GLU A 248 1.36 26.91 15.87
C GLU A 248 2.84 26.59 16.21
N TYR A 249 3.61 26.08 15.25
CA TYR A 249 5.01 25.69 15.42
C TYR A 249 5.99 26.66 14.76
N ILE A 250 5.52 27.69 14.03
CA ILE A 250 6.36 28.61 13.23
C ILE A 250 7.48 29.27 14.07
N ASN A 251 7.20 29.63 15.32
CA ASN A 251 8.20 30.23 16.23
C ASN A 251 9.30 29.25 16.68
N CYS A 252 9.11 27.94 16.48
CA CYS A 252 10.05 26.87 16.81
C CYS A 252 10.73 26.27 15.56
N GLY A 253 10.14 26.44 14.38
CA GLY A 253 10.68 25.96 13.11
C GLY A 253 9.59 25.72 12.05
N LYS A 254 9.95 25.03 10.97
CA LYS A 254 8.98 24.60 9.95
C LYS A 254 8.62 23.14 10.18
N ALA A 255 7.34 22.87 10.37
CA ALA A 255 6.78 21.52 10.44
C ALA A 255 5.48 21.45 9.63
N VAL A 256 5.16 20.25 9.16
CA VAL A 256 3.82 19.87 8.68
C VAL A 256 3.16 19.11 9.81
N TYR A 257 1.87 19.34 10.08
CA TYR A 257 1.09 18.54 11.04
C TYR A 257 -0.16 17.96 10.40
N SER A 258 -0.50 16.77 10.86
CA SER A 258 -1.74 16.07 10.53
C SER A 258 -2.91 16.60 11.35
N ARG A 259 -4.06 16.75 10.70
CA ARG A 259 -5.28 17.32 11.25
C ARG A 259 -6.46 16.40 11.01
N ILE A 260 -7.37 16.42 11.98
CA ILE A 260 -8.78 16.13 11.75
C ILE A 260 -9.56 17.41 11.96
N ALA A 261 -10.40 17.78 10.99
CA ALA A 261 -11.37 18.85 11.10
C ALA A 261 -12.79 18.31 11.07
N ARG A 262 -13.73 19.10 11.59
CA ARG A 262 -15.14 18.75 11.73
C ARG A 262 -16.01 19.96 11.42
N VAL A 263 -17.14 19.72 10.77
CA VAL A 263 -18.25 20.68 10.60
C VAL A 263 -19.58 19.99 10.93
N CYS A 264 -20.56 20.74 11.42
CA CYS A 264 -21.93 20.25 11.58
C CYS A 264 -22.62 20.17 10.22
N LYS A 265 -23.42 19.12 10.01
CA LYS A 265 -24.26 19.01 8.81
C LYS A 265 -25.25 20.16 8.71
N LYS A 266 -25.93 20.49 9.81
CA LYS A 266 -26.93 21.57 9.91
C LYS A 266 -26.38 23.00 9.78
N ASP A 267 -25.07 23.19 9.64
CA ASP A 267 -24.48 24.52 9.49
C ASP A 267 -25.01 25.25 8.24
N VAL A 268 -25.56 26.45 8.45
CA VAL A 268 -26.06 27.36 7.41
C VAL A 268 -25.21 28.63 7.27
N GLY A 269 -24.17 28.79 8.10
CA GLY A 269 -23.35 29.98 8.25
C GLY A 269 -23.89 30.97 9.27
N GLY A 270 -23.25 32.14 9.38
CA GLY A 270 -23.72 33.27 10.19
C GLY A 270 -24.77 34.14 9.47
N LYS A 271 -25.35 35.11 10.16
CA LYS A 271 -26.48 35.90 9.63
C LYS A 271 -26.16 36.78 8.40
N ASN A 272 -25.03 37.49 8.47
CA ASN A 272 -24.68 38.56 7.52
C ASN A 272 -23.39 38.23 6.74
N LEU A 273 -22.26 38.85 7.09
CA LEU A 273 -20.98 38.72 6.38
C LEU A 273 -20.43 37.27 6.36
N LEU A 274 -20.79 36.46 7.36
CA LEU A 274 -20.36 35.06 7.51
C LEU A 274 -21.38 34.05 6.92
N ALA A 275 -22.38 34.47 6.16
CA ALA A 275 -23.44 33.59 5.61
C ALA A 275 -22.96 32.54 4.59
N HIS A 276 -21.76 32.73 4.02
CA HIS A 276 -21.11 31.74 3.15
C HIS A 276 -20.02 30.94 3.88
N ASN A 277 -19.70 31.29 5.13
CA ASN A 277 -18.68 30.61 5.91
C ASN A 277 -19.26 29.59 6.87
N TRP A 278 -18.44 28.61 7.27
CA TRP A 278 -18.80 27.68 8.34
C TRP A 278 -18.89 28.42 9.69
N ALA A 279 -19.97 28.20 10.43
CA ALA A 279 -20.13 28.66 11.81
C ALA A 279 -19.71 27.59 12.85
N THR A 280 -19.38 26.37 12.40
CA THR A 280 -19.08 25.21 13.26
C THR A 280 -17.73 24.53 12.98
N TYR A 281 -16.90 25.12 12.11
CA TYR A 281 -15.61 24.54 11.72
C TYR A 281 -14.59 24.55 12.87
N LEU A 282 -14.08 23.37 13.22
CA LEU A 282 -12.96 23.17 14.14
C LEU A 282 -11.96 22.16 13.56
N LYS A 283 -10.68 22.29 13.95
CA LYS A 283 -9.61 21.31 13.68
C LYS A 283 -8.77 21.00 14.91
N ALA A 284 -8.26 19.78 15.01
CA ALA A 284 -7.34 19.33 16.04
C ALA A 284 -6.12 18.63 15.42
N ARG A 285 -4.96 18.68 16.09
CA ARG A 285 -3.78 17.89 15.70
C ARG A 285 -4.05 16.40 15.94
N LEU A 286 -3.74 15.55 14.97
CA LEU A 286 -3.66 14.09 15.16
C LEU A 286 -2.29 13.74 15.73
N ASN A 287 -2.27 12.97 16.82
CA ASN A 287 -1.04 12.48 17.44
C ASN A 287 -0.80 11.02 17.02
N CYS A 288 0.24 10.76 16.23
CA CYS A 288 0.76 9.41 15.98
C CYS A 288 2.24 9.42 16.38
N SER A 289 2.59 8.75 17.48
CA SER A 289 3.92 8.84 18.07
C SER A 289 4.32 7.58 18.83
N ILE A 290 5.60 7.22 18.80
CA ILE A 290 6.16 6.23 19.74
C ILE A 290 6.24 6.88 21.14
N SER A 291 5.72 6.20 22.16
CA SER A 291 5.74 6.66 23.54
C SER A 291 7.14 6.69 24.14
N GLY A 292 7.42 7.72 24.94
CA GLY A 292 8.61 7.86 25.77
C GLY A 292 8.64 9.28 26.36
N GLU A 293 9.64 9.58 27.20
CA GLU A 293 9.86 10.94 27.74
C GLU A 293 9.90 12.02 26.64
N PHE A 294 10.46 11.65 25.48
CA PHE A 294 10.45 12.46 24.26
C PHE A 294 9.77 11.66 23.14
N PRO A 295 8.45 11.85 22.89
CA PRO A 295 7.73 11.08 21.89
C PRO A 295 8.26 11.31 20.47
N PHE A 296 8.43 10.23 19.70
CA PHE A 296 8.84 10.32 18.30
C PHE A 296 7.61 10.41 17.40
N TYR A 297 7.34 11.58 16.81
CA TYR A 297 6.12 11.86 16.05
C TYR A 297 6.25 11.54 14.55
N PHE A 298 5.27 10.82 14.01
CA PHE A 298 5.03 10.70 12.57
C PHE A 298 4.00 11.76 12.18
N ASN A 299 4.47 12.91 11.71
CA ASN A 299 3.65 14.11 11.62
C ASN A 299 2.80 14.22 10.33
N GLU A 300 3.08 13.46 9.27
CA GLU A 300 2.48 13.65 7.94
C GLU A 300 1.57 12.48 7.53
N ILE A 301 0.25 12.64 7.69
CA ILE A 301 -0.77 11.65 7.30
C ILE A 301 -0.85 11.50 5.77
N GLN A 302 -0.91 10.26 5.28
CA GLN A 302 -0.90 9.93 3.84
C GLN A 302 -2.22 9.29 3.34
N SER A 303 -2.93 8.61 4.23
CA SER A 303 -4.24 8.01 4.00
C SER A 303 -4.97 7.78 5.31
N VAL A 304 -6.29 7.70 5.24
CA VAL A 304 -7.18 7.28 6.33
C VAL A 304 -8.22 6.32 5.78
N TYR A 305 -8.60 5.32 6.56
CA TYR A 305 -9.61 4.32 6.25
C TYR A 305 -10.52 4.11 7.45
N GLN A 306 -11.78 3.76 7.21
CA GLN A 306 -12.76 3.40 8.23
C GLN A 306 -13.45 2.10 7.79
N LEU A 307 -13.55 1.13 8.70
CA LEU A 307 -14.27 -0.12 8.44
C LEU A 307 -15.75 0.19 8.16
N PRO A 308 -16.38 -0.41 7.13
CA PRO A 308 -17.81 -0.24 6.88
C PRO A 308 -18.69 -0.55 8.10
N SER A 309 -18.29 -1.57 8.88
CA SER A 309 -18.97 -2.06 10.08
C SER A 309 -18.64 -1.33 11.38
N ASP A 310 -17.57 -0.52 11.44
CA ASP A 310 -17.18 0.23 12.65
C ASP A 310 -16.98 1.72 12.34
N LYS A 311 -18.02 2.51 12.61
CA LYS A 311 -18.00 3.97 12.50
C LYS A 311 -17.33 4.68 13.67
N SER A 312 -16.87 3.95 14.69
CA SER A 312 -16.21 4.50 15.88
C SER A 312 -14.70 4.64 15.74
N ARG A 313 -14.09 4.00 14.74
CA ARG A 313 -12.63 4.02 14.52
C ARG A 313 -12.22 4.55 13.15
N PHE A 314 -10.99 5.06 13.13
CA PHE A 314 -10.26 5.42 11.92
C PHE A 314 -8.86 4.84 11.99
N PHE A 315 -8.35 4.34 10.87
CA PHE A 315 -7.01 3.80 10.73
C PHE A 315 -6.25 4.66 9.73
N ALA A 316 -5.04 5.11 10.05
CA ALA A 316 -4.32 6.06 9.21
C ALA A 316 -2.82 5.78 9.12
N THR A 317 -2.26 6.02 7.94
CA THR A 317 -0.82 5.98 7.65
C THR A 317 -0.20 7.35 7.86
N PHE A 318 0.94 7.40 8.53
CA PHE A 318 1.73 8.61 8.76
C PHE A 318 3.18 8.38 8.35
N THR A 319 3.85 9.44 7.92
CA THR A 319 5.28 9.47 7.66
C THR A 319 5.97 10.51 8.54
N THR A 320 7.28 10.36 8.71
CA THR A 320 8.16 11.49 9.03
C THR A 320 8.27 12.43 7.83
N SER A 321 8.96 13.56 8.00
CA SER A 321 9.26 14.44 6.86
C SER A 321 10.37 13.85 6.00
N THR A 322 10.19 13.87 4.68
CA THR A 322 11.00 13.12 3.70
C THR A 322 12.47 13.56 3.60
N ASN A 323 12.82 14.72 4.14
CA ASN A 323 14.17 15.30 4.02
C ASN A 323 15.16 14.79 5.07
N GLY A 324 14.73 13.93 6.00
CA GLY A 324 15.55 13.42 7.10
C GLY A 324 15.44 11.91 7.26
N LEU A 325 15.29 11.45 8.50
CA LEU A 325 15.12 10.03 8.80
C LEU A 325 13.73 9.57 8.33
N ILE A 326 13.68 8.87 7.20
CA ILE A 326 12.45 8.33 6.63
C ILE A 326 11.93 7.21 7.53
N GLY A 327 10.67 7.32 7.93
CA GLY A 327 9.96 6.27 8.63
C GLY A 327 8.47 6.46 8.49
N SER A 328 7.74 5.36 8.54
CA SER A 328 6.27 5.37 8.47
C SER A 328 5.67 4.58 9.62
N ALA A 329 4.45 4.96 9.98
CA ALA A 329 3.66 4.33 11.02
C ALA A 329 2.19 4.20 10.62
N VAL A 330 1.49 3.28 11.28
CA VAL A 330 0.03 3.12 11.25
C VAL A 330 -0.48 3.39 12.65
N CYS A 331 -1.41 4.33 12.79
CA CYS A 331 -2.11 4.61 14.05
C CYS A 331 -3.63 4.47 13.86
N SER A 332 -4.33 4.03 14.90
CA SER A 332 -5.78 4.05 14.96
C SER A 332 -6.27 5.14 15.93
N PHE A 333 -7.46 5.69 15.66
CA PHE A 333 -8.07 6.76 16.44
C PHE A 333 -9.53 6.43 16.73
N HIS A 334 -9.92 6.53 18.00
CA HIS A 334 -11.30 6.32 18.42
C HIS A 334 -12.10 7.64 18.42
N ILE A 335 -13.36 7.60 18.00
CA ILE A 335 -14.24 8.77 17.87
C ILE A 335 -14.42 9.51 19.20
N ASN A 336 -14.42 8.80 20.34
CA ASN A 336 -14.50 9.42 21.67
C ASN A 336 -13.32 10.35 21.97
N GLU A 337 -12.11 10.00 21.55
CA GLU A 337 -10.90 10.82 21.78
C GLU A 337 -10.86 12.01 20.81
N ILE A 338 -11.38 11.84 19.59
CA ILE A 338 -11.66 12.94 18.66
C ILE A 338 -12.65 13.93 19.27
N GLN A 339 -13.76 13.44 19.84
CA GLN A 339 -14.75 14.25 20.55
C GLN A 339 -14.16 14.93 21.79
N ALA A 340 -13.31 14.23 22.56
CA ALA A 340 -12.62 14.80 23.71
C ALA A 340 -11.68 15.97 23.34
N ALA A 341 -11.04 15.94 22.17
CA ALA A 341 -10.28 17.07 21.66
C ALA A 341 -11.18 18.26 21.27
N PHE A 342 -12.28 18.04 20.54
CA PHE A 342 -13.24 19.10 20.18
C PHE A 342 -14.02 19.67 21.38
N ASN A 343 -14.19 18.88 22.44
CA ASN A 343 -14.76 19.31 23.74
C ASN A 343 -13.70 19.87 24.70
N GLY A 344 -12.40 19.82 24.33
CA GLY A 344 -11.28 20.35 25.10
C GLY A 344 -11.15 21.87 25.06
N LYS A 345 -9.96 22.38 25.43
CA LYS A 345 -9.66 23.82 25.37
C LYS A 345 -9.32 24.25 23.95
N PHE A 346 -9.64 25.48 23.59
CA PHE A 346 -9.23 26.11 22.33
C PHE A 346 -7.79 26.62 22.42
N LYS A 347 -7.10 26.72 21.28
CA LYS A 347 -5.76 27.31 21.19
C LYS A 347 -5.85 28.74 20.67
N GLU A 348 -5.41 29.71 21.45
CA GLU A 348 -5.39 31.13 21.11
C GLU A 348 -3.97 31.58 20.74
N GLN A 349 -3.90 32.46 19.74
CA GLN A 349 -2.76 33.33 19.50
C GLN A 349 -3.30 34.76 19.40
N SER A 350 -3.07 35.56 20.45
CA SER A 350 -3.69 36.87 20.67
C SER A 350 -3.09 37.98 19.81
N SER A 351 -1.82 37.84 19.41
CA SER A 351 -1.16 38.68 18.40
C SER A 351 -0.17 37.85 17.59
N SER A 352 0.30 38.34 16.44
CA SER A 352 1.25 37.60 15.58
C SER A 352 2.52 37.14 16.32
N ASN A 353 2.93 37.89 17.35
CA ASN A 353 4.16 37.65 18.11
C ASN A 353 3.88 36.93 19.44
N SER A 354 2.62 36.66 19.80
CA SER A 354 2.29 35.93 21.03
C SER A 354 2.60 34.43 20.89
N ALA A 355 2.87 33.78 22.02
CA ALA A 355 2.82 32.33 22.10
C ALA A 355 1.40 31.80 21.82
N TRP A 356 1.31 30.53 21.44
CA TRP A 356 0.05 29.79 21.31
C TRP A 356 -0.32 29.18 22.67
N LEU A 357 -1.42 29.62 23.27
CA LEU A 357 -1.81 29.28 24.64
C LEU A 357 -3.23 28.70 24.71
N PRO A 358 -3.54 27.86 25.73
CA PRO A 358 -4.89 27.35 25.94
C PRO A 358 -5.84 28.42 26.47
N VAL A 359 -7.04 28.52 25.88
CA VAL A 359 -8.14 29.33 26.41
C VAL A 359 -8.80 28.61 27.59
N LEU A 360 -9.07 29.33 28.68
CA LEU A 360 -9.86 28.82 29.81
C LEU A 360 -11.32 28.66 29.40
N ASN A 361 -11.97 27.54 29.75
CA ASN A 361 -13.37 27.28 29.40
C ASN A 361 -14.33 28.38 29.89
N SER A 362 -14.05 29.04 31.01
CA SER A 362 -14.83 30.18 31.53
C SER A 362 -14.76 31.45 30.67
N ARG A 363 -13.89 31.50 29.64
CA ARG A 363 -13.77 32.58 28.65
C ARG A 363 -14.31 32.19 27.28
N VAL A 364 -14.84 30.98 27.13
CA VAL A 364 -15.52 30.51 25.90
C VAL A 364 -16.97 31.01 25.95
N PRO A 365 -17.51 31.60 24.86
CA PRO A 365 -18.89 32.06 24.82
C PRO A 365 -19.87 30.89 24.71
N GLU A 366 -21.13 31.12 25.10
CA GLU A 366 -22.23 30.16 24.94
C GLU A 366 -23.26 30.61 23.86
N PRO A 367 -23.86 29.70 23.08
CA PRO A 367 -23.60 28.25 23.03
C PRO A 367 -22.18 27.94 22.56
N ARG A 368 -21.55 26.91 23.17
CA ARG A 368 -20.16 26.52 22.88
C ARG A 368 -19.86 26.46 21.37
N PRO A 369 -18.86 27.21 20.87
CA PRO A 369 -18.37 27.15 19.50
C PRO A 369 -18.14 25.72 18.97
N GLY A 370 -18.65 25.43 17.77
CA GLY A 370 -18.46 24.13 17.09
C GLY A 370 -19.38 23.00 17.55
N THR A 371 -20.39 23.31 18.36
CA THR A 371 -21.55 22.43 18.62
C THR A 371 -22.63 22.61 17.55
N CYS A 372 -23.45 21.58 17.33
CA CYS A 372 -24.52 21.64 16.33
C CYS A 372 -25.79 22.25 16.94
N VAL A 373 -26.16 23.43 16.45
CA VAL A 373 -27.46 24.06 16.70
C VAL A 373 -28.35 23.91 15.46
N ASN A 374 -29.67 24.03 15.63
CA ASN A 374 -30.63 23.84 14.53
C ASN A 374 -30.52 24.95 13.45
N ASP A 375 -30.16 26.18 13.84
CA ASP A 375 -29.91 27.29 12.94
C ASP A 375 -28.72 28.13 13.43
N THR A 376 -27.59 28.03 12.72
CA THR A 376 -26.35 28.75 13.06
C THR A 376 -26.43 30.25 12.76
N SER A 377 -27.40 30.71 11.97
CA SER A 377 -27.55 32.13 11.63
C SER A 377 -28.09 32.96 12.80
N ASN A 378 -28.67 32.31 13.82
CA ASN A 378 -29.15 32.92 15.05
C ASN A 378 -28.13 32.82 16.22
N LEU A 379 -26.92 32.30 15.98
CA LEU A 379 -25.86 32.31 17.00
C LEU A 379 -25.42 33.74 17.33
N PRO A 380 -25.08 34.04 18.60
CA PRO A 380 -24.53 35.34 18.98
C PRO A 380 -23.25 35.67 18.22
N ASP A 381 -23.07 36.94 17.86
CA ASP A 381 -21.84 37.41 17.19
C ASP A 381 -20.57 37.15 18.02
N THR A 382 -20.68 37.03 19.35
CA THR A 382 -19.57 36.62 20.23
C THR A 382 -19.08 35.20 19.94
N VAL A 383 -20.00 34.25 19.69
CA VAL A 383 -19.70 32.86 19.31
C VAL A 383 -19.08 32.81 17.92
N LEU A 384 -19.68 33.53 16.95
CA LEU A 384 -19.21 33.58 15.57
C LEU A 384 -17.81 34.24 15.45
N ASN A 385 -17.56 35.32 16.19
CA ASN A 385 -16.24 35.95 16.23
C ASN A 385 -15.20 35.08 16.94
N PHE A 386 -15.59 34.36 18.00
CA PHE A 386 -14.68 33.45 18.72
C PHE A 386 -14.23 32.30 17.82
N ILE A 387 -15.16 31.56 17.18
CA ILE A 387 -14.77 30.41 16.34
C ILE A 387 -13.92 30.83 15.14
N ARG A 388 -14.17 32.03 14.60
CA ARG A 388 -13.42 32.57 13.46
C ARG A 388 -11.94 32.80 13.77
N SER A 389 -11.60 33.17 15.00
CA SER A 389 -10.21 33.36 15.46
C SER A 389 -9.60 32.14 16.16
N HIS A 390 -10.42 31.18 16.58
CA HIS A 390 -10.06 29.96 17.32
C HIS A 390 -10.48 28.64 16.62
N PRO A 391 -10.14 28.41 15.34
CA PRO A 391 -10.47 27.15 14.67
C PRO A 391 -9.65 25.95 15.19
N LEU A 392 -8.55 26.16 15.92
CA LEU A 392 -7.63 25.12 16.38
C LEU A 392 -7.87 24.74 17.85
N MET A 393 -8.05 23.44 18.12
CA MET A 393 -8.08 22.89 19.48
C MET A 393 -6.68 22.79 20.09
N ASP A 394 -6.57 23.02 21.40
CA ASP A 394 -5.31 22.93 22.14
C ASP A 394 -4.84 21.48 22.33
N LYS A 395 -5.79 20.58 22.65
CA LYS A 395 -5.57 19.14 22.81
C LYS A 395 -5.39 18.47 21.45
N ALA A 396 -4.29 17.73 21.30
CA ALA A 396 -4.15 16.76 20.23
C ALA A 396 -5.04 15.53 20.49
N VAL A 397 -5.55 14.95 19.42
CA VAL A 397 -6.25 13.66 19.42
C VAL A 397 -5.21 12.56 19.57
N ASN A 398 -5.22 11.84 20.68
CA ASN A 398 -4.34 10.70 20.90
C ASN A 398 -4.76 9.52 20.00
N HIS A 399 -3.77 8.74 19.56
CA HIS A 399 -4.01 7.42 18.99
C HIS A 399 -4.49 6.44 20.08
N GLU A 400 -5.14 5.35 19.70
CA GLU A 400 -5.42 4.25 20.62
C GLU A 400 -4.12 3.55 21.03
N HIS A 401 -4.06 3.08 22.27
CA HIS A 401 -2.87 2.48 22.92
C HIS A 401 -1.72 3.48 23.09
N ASN A 402 -0.57 3.01 23.59
CA ASN A 402 0.60 3.83 23.88
C ASN A 402 1.48 4.11 22.65
N ASN A 403 1.42 3.24 21.64
CA ASN A 403 2.31 3.26 20.48
C ASN A 403 1.51 3.09 19.18
N PRO A 404 2.10 3.42 18.01
CA PRO A 404 1.51 3.09 16.73
C PRO A 404 1.30 1.58 16.60
N VAL A 405 0.24 1.18 15.91
CA VAL A 405 -0.07 -0.24 15.64
C VAL A 405 1.11 -0.92 14.95
N TYR A 406 1.77 -0.23 14.02
CA TYR A 406 3.01 -0.70 13.39
C TYR A 406 3.84 0.51 12.96
N TYR A 407 5.17 0.38 12.99
CA TYR A 407 6.08 1.38 12.41
C TYR A 407 7.34 0.70 11.84
N LYS A 408 7.93 1.31 10.81
CA LYS A 408 9.18 0.83 10.19
C LYS A 408 9.96 1.99 9.57
N ARG A 409 11.29 1.88 9.61
CA ARG A 409 12.23 2.84 9.02
C ARG A 409 12.37 2.63 7.51
N ASP A 410 12.89 3.64 6.82
CA ASP A 410 13.37 3.59 5.43
C ASP A 410 12.31 3.17 4.40
N LEU A 411 11.03 3.42 4.71
CA LEU A 411 9.90 3.25 3.80
C LEU A 411 8.86 4.36 3.95
N VAL A 412 8.12 4.61 2.88
CA VAL A 412 7.01 5.56 2.81
C VAL A 412 5.71 4.80 2.58
N PHE A 413 4.89 4.67 3.62
CA PHE A 413 3.51 4.19 3.47
C PHE A 413 2.66 5.25 2.77
N THR A 414 1.74 4.79 1.91
CA THR A 414 0.83 5.63 1.15
C THR A 414 -0.61 5.36 1.58
N LYS A 415 -1.27 4.41 0.93
CA LYS A 415 -2.67 4.03 1.16
C LYS A 415 -2.77 2.85 2.11
N LEU A 416 -3.91 2.72 2.79
CA LEU A 416 -4.22 1.54 3.59
C LEU A 416 -5.70 1.19 3.48
N VAL A 417 -5.99 -0.09 3.64
CA VAL A 417 -7.31 -0.61 3.98
C VAL A 417 -7.17 -1.63 5.10
N VAL A 418 -8.27 -1.89 5.80
CA VAL A 418 -8.30 -2.75 6.98
C VAL A 418 -9.43 -3.75 6.86
N ASP A 419 -9.14 -5.01 7.21
CA ASP A 419 -10.13 -6.06 7.43
C ASP A 419 -10.24 -6.39 8.94
N LYS A 420 -11.41 -6.87 9.35
CA LYS A 420 -11.68 -7.36 10.71
C LYS A 420 -12.20 -8.78 10.60
N ILE A 421 -11.45 -9.71 11.18
CA ILE A 421 -11.75 -11.14 11.17
C ILE A 421 -11.88 -11.66 12.60
N ARG A 422 -12.78 -12.61 12.79
CA ARG A 422 -13.20 -13.10 14.10
C ARG A 422 -13.32 -14.61 14.05
N ILE A 423 -12.68 -15.28 15.00
CA ILE A 423 -12.72 -16.74 15.17
C ILE A 423 -13.56 -16.99 16.41
N ASP A 424 -14.88 -17.13 16.21
CA ASP A 424 -15.87 -17.08 17.29
C ASP A 424 -15.67 -18.17 18.36
N ILE A 425 -15.27 -19.38 17.96
CA ILE A 425 -15.10 -20.52 18.88
C ILE A 425 -13.90 -20.35 19.82
N LEU A 426 -12.87 -19.59 19.41
CA LEU A 426 -11.76 -19.20 20.29
C LEU A 426 -11.94 -17.78 20.86
N ASN A 427 -13.04 -17.10 20.51
CA ASN A 427 -13.29 -15.67 20.78
C ASN A 427 -12.08 -14.77 20.44
N GLN A 428 -11.32 -15.12 19.40
CA GLN A 428 -10.16 -14.36 18.94
C GLN A 428 -10.59 -13.38 17.86
N GLU A 429 -10.11 -12.13 17.97
CA GLU A 429 -10.35 -11.08 17.00
C GLU A 429 -9.02 -10.53 16.50
N TYR A 430 -8.86 -10.48 15.17
CA TYR A 430 -7.68 -9.95 14.51
C TYR A 430 -8.07 -8.81 13.58
N ILE A 431 -7.27 -7.74 13.60
CA ILE A 431 -7.39 -6.62 12.65
C ILE A 431 -6.24 -6.74 11.66
N VAL A 432 -6.54 -6.85 10.37
CA VAL A 432 -5.52 -7.03 9.33
C VAL A 432 -5.43 -5.78 8.47
N TYR A 433 -4.24 -5.18 8.45
CA TYR A 433 -3.91 -3.98 7.70
C TYR A 433 -3.21 -4.37 6.41
N TYR A 434 -3.68 -3.84 5.29
CA TYR A 434 -3.01 -3.90 3.99
C TYR A 434 -2.52 -2.50 3.67
N VAL A 435 -1.20 -2.28 3.74
CA VAL A 435 -0.59 -0.95 3.67
C VAL A 435 0.31 -0.82 2.45
N GLY A 436 -0.08 0.03 1.50
CA GLY A 436 0.67 0.30 0.28
C GLY A 436 1.86 1.23 0.47
N THR A 437 2.83 1.15 -0.44
CA THR A 437 4.03 2.02 -0.46
C THR A 437 4.17 2.82 -1.74
N ASN A 438 5.07 3.81 -1.70
CA ASN A 438 5.52 4.56 -2.87
C ASN A 438 6.34 3.72 -3.88
N LEU A 439 6.72 2.48 -3.55
CA LEU A 439 7.49 1.57 -4.41
C LEU A 439 6.66 0.39 -4.95
N GLY A 440 5.34 0.38 -4.70
CA GLY A 440 4.43 -0.63 -5.23
C GLY A 440 4.38 -1.94 -4.45
N ARG A 441 4.72 -1.88 -3.14
CA ARG A 441 4.60 -3.01 -2.20
C ARG A 441 3.37 -2.85 -1.31
N ILE A 442 2.78 -3.97 -0.89
CA ILE A 442 1.79 -4.02 0.18
C ILE A 442 2.37 -4.76 1.38
N TYR A 443 2.32 -4.14 2.56
CA TYR A 443 2.64 -4.77 3.84
C TYR A 443 1.34 -5.32 4.45
N LYS A 444 1.26 -6.64 4.66
CA LYS A 444 0.16 -7.31 5.36
C LYS A 444 0.52 -7.45 6.84
N ILE A 445 -0.10 -6.65 7.71
CA ILE A 445 0.18 -6.59 9.15
C ILE A 445 -1.05 -7.06 9.90
N VAL A 446 -0.88 -7.90 10.92
CA VAL A 446 -1.96 -8.27 11.85
C VAL A 446 -1.77 -7.58 13.19
N GLN A 447 -2.86 -7.14 13.79
CA GLN A 447 -2.96 -6.66 15.17
C GLN A 447 -3.86 -7.60 15.97
N TYR A 448 -3.49 -7.85 17.22
CA TYR A 448 -4.24 -8.67 18.18
C TYR A 448 -3.96 -8.26 19.62
N TYR A 449 -4.83 -8.66 20.54
CA TYR A 449 -4.66 -8.39 21.97
C TYR A 449 -4.17 -9.63 22.72
N ARG A 450 -3.18 -9.46 23.59
CA ARG A 450 -2.74 -10.45 24.59
C ARG A 450 -2.36 -9.75 25.89
N ASN A 451 -2.73 -10.34 27.02
CA ASN A 451 -2.43 -9.84 28.37
C ASN A 451 -2.83 -8.36 28.61
N GLY A 452 -3.85 -7.87 27.90
CA GLY A 452 -4.29 -6.47 27.94
C GLY A 452 -3.54 -5.51 27.01
N GLU A 453 -2.45 -5.96 26.37
CA GLU A 453 -1.65 -5.16 25.43
C GLU A 453 -2.06 -5.42 23.97
N SER A 454 -1.97 -4.37 23.14
CA SER A 454 -2.13 -4.47 21.69
C SER A 454 -0.78 -4.78 21.05
N LEU A 455 -0.66 -5.95 20.43
CA LEU A 455 0.52 -6.40 19.70
C LEU A 455 0.26 -6.40 18.18
N SER A 456 1.32 -6.33 17.39
CA SER A 456 1.23 -6.51 15.94
C SER A 456 2.41 -7.29 15.37
N LYS A 457 2.17 -7.93 14.20
CA LYS A 457 3.19 -8.66 13.44
C LYS A 457 3.05 -8.39 11.96
N LEU A 458 4.18 -8.21 11.28
CA LEU A 458 4.24 -8.18 9.82
C LEU A 458 4.16 -9.62 9.31
N LEU A 459 3.04 -9.97 8.67
CA LEU A 459 2.80 -11.31 8.16
C LEU A 459 3.45 -11.53 6.81
N ASP A 460 3.33 -10.56 5.91
CA ASP A 460 3.79 -10.70 4.53
C ASP A 460 4.07 -9.35 3.85
N ILE A 461 4.83 -9.40 2.76
CA ILE A 461 5.08 -8.29 1.84
C ILE A 461 4.76 -8.79 0.42
N PHE A 462 3.81 -8.13 -0.25
CA PHE A 462 3.47 -8.42 -1.64
C PHE A 462 4.12 -7.38 -2.55
N GLU A 463 4.89 -7.83 -3.54
CA GLU A 463 5.35 -6.99 -4.66
C GLU A 463 4.20 -6.91 -5.69
N VAL A 464 3.53 -5.77 -5.78
CA VAL A 464 2.32 -5.63 -6.60
C VAL A 464 2.61 -4.95 -7.95
N ALA A 465 3.46 -3.93 -7.93
CA ALA A 465 3.85 -3.18 -9.13
C ALA A 465 5.21 -2.48 -8.93
N PRO A 466 6.35 -3.12 -9.25
CA PRO A 466 7.68 -2.62 -8.91
C PRO A 466 7.93 -1.17 -9.35
N ASN A 467 8.26 -0.30 -8.39
CA ASN A 467 8.50 1.14 -8.57
C ASN A 467 7.27 1.96 -9.03
N GLU A 468 6.07 1.39 -9.05
CA GLU A 468 4.81 2.12 -9.26
C GLU A 468 4.17 2.46 -7.91
N ALA A 469 4.17 3.73 -7.49
CA ALA A 469 3.56 4.15 -6.23
C ALA A 469 2.06 3.81 -6.17
N ILE A 470 1.62 3.18 -5.08
CA ILE A 470 0.20 2.84 -4.87
C ILE A 470 -0.61 4.12 -4.63
N GLN A 471 -1.57 4.39 -5.52
CA GLN A 471 -2.35 5.64 -5.56
C GLN A 471 -3.68 5.53 -4.81
N VAL A 472 -4.35 4.38 -4.89
CA VAL A 472 -5.65 4.11 -4.26
C VAL A 472 -5.77 2.62 -3.92
N MET A 473 -6.47 2.30 -2.83
CA MET A 473 -6.75 0.94 -2.39
C MET A 473 -8.20 0.85 -1.91
N GLU A 474 -8.84 -0.29 -2.11
CA GLU A 474 -10.17 -0.61 -1.58
C GLU A 474 -10.28 -2.11 -1.25
N ILE A 475 -11.15 -2.51 -0.33
CA ILE A 475 -11.35 -3.90 0.09
C ILE A 475 -12.81 -4.32 0.01
N SER A 476 -13.11 -5.39 -0.75
CA SER A 476 -14.44 -6.00 -0.80
C SER A 476 -14.58 -7.11 0.23
N GLN A 477 -15.64 -7.03 1.03
CA GLN A 477 -16.02 -8.08 1.97
C GLN A 477 -16.80 -9.19 1.30
N THR A 478 -17.64 -8.85 0.31
CA THR A 478 -18.44 -9.81 -0.47
C THR A 478 -17.60 -10.66 -1.42
N ARG A 479 -16.54 -10.10 -2.01
CA ARG A 479 -15.62 -10.79 -2.93
C ARG A 479 -14.29 -11.20 -2.30
N LYS A 480 -14.08 -10.90 -1.01
CA LYS A 480 -12.85 -11.19 -0.24
C LYS A 480 -11.57 -10.89 -1.02
N SER A 481 -11.55 -9.69 -1.61
CA SER A 481 -10.51 -9.20 -2.52
C SER A 481 -10.05 -7.80 -2.12
N LEU A 482 -8.75 -7.57 -2.27
CA LEU A 482 -8.08 -6.27 -2.19
C LEU A 482 -7.90 -5.70 -3.61
N TYR A 483 -8.31 -4.45 -3.84
CA TYR A 483 -8.15 -3.74 -5.11
C TYR A 483 -7.12 -2.62 -4.95
N ILE A 484 -6.22 -2.47 -5.92
CA ILE A 484 -5.05 -1.61 -5.83
C ILE A 484 -4.87 -0.88 -7.15
N GLY A 485 -4.92 0.45 -7.13
CA GLY A 485 -4.69 1.31 -8.30
C GLY A 485 -3.30 1.93 -8.30
N THR A 486 -2.60 1.86 -9.43
CA THR A 486 -1.38 2.61 -9.73
C THR A 486 -1.62 3.60 -10.87
N ASP A 487 -0.58 4.31 -11.31
CA ASP A 487 -0.70 5.13 -12.52
C ASP A 487 -0.84 4.32 -13.82
N HIS A 488 -0.50 3.02 -13.80
CA HIS A 488 -0.42 2.15 -14.98
C HIS A 488 -1.43 1.01 -15.01
N ARG A 489 -1.91 0.53 -13.86
CA ARG A 489 -2.78 -0.66 -13.81
C ARG A 489 -3.66 -0.68 -12.56
N ILE A 490 -4.60 -1.62 -12.55
CA ILE A 490 -5.35 -2.05 -11.37
C ILE A 490 -5.04 -3.51 -11.10
N LYS A 491 -4.71 -3.86 -9.86
CA LYS A 491 -4.56 -5.24 -9.39
C LYS A 491 -5.70 -5.60 -8.43
N GLN A 492 -6.22 -6.82 -8.56
CA GLN A 492 -7.11 -7.46 -7.59
C GLN A 492 -6.36 -8.66 -7.00
N ILE A 493 -6.31 -8.76 -5.68
CA ILE A 493 -5.60 -9.81 -4.93
C ILE A 493 -6.56 -10.43 -3.93
N ASP A 494 -6.69 -11.75 -3.89
CA ASP A 494 -7.51 -12.44 -2.90
C ASP A 494 -6.93 -12.29 -1.48
N LEU A 495 -7.77 -12.05 -0.47
CA LEU A 495 -7.31 -11.85 0.92
C LEU A 495 -6.68 -13.11 1.53
N ALA A 496 -7.19 -14.28 1.11
CA ALA A 496 -6.87 -15.61 1.62
C ALA A 496 -6.19 -16.48 0.55
N MET A 497 -4.93 -16.19 0.21
CA MET A 497 -4.13 -16.97 -0.76
C MET A 497 -3.56 -18.29 -0.18
N CYS A 498 -4.21 -18.87 0.83
CA CYS A 498 -3.66 -19.88 1.74
C CYS A 498 -2.96 -21.04 1.03
N ASN A 499 -3.71 -21.78 0.19
CA ASN A 499 -3.23 -22.98 -0.49
C ASN A 499 -2.06 -22.73 -1.45
N ARG A 500 -2.03 -21.56 -2.09
CA ARG A 500 -1.03 -21.22 -3.12
C ARG A 500 0.21 -20.51 -2.56
N ARG A 501 0.03 -19.67 -1.53
CA ARG A 501 1.13 -18.86 -0.98
C ARG A 501 1.88 -19.58 0.15
N TYR A 502 1.25 -20.55 0.82
CA TYR A 502 1.84 -21.25 1.96
C TYR A 502 1.86 -22.77 1.71
N ASP A 503 2.99 -23.24 1.18
CA ASP A 503 3.31 -24.66 0.97
C ASP A 503 3.83 -25.38 2.23
N ASN A 504 3.88 -24.67 3.35
CA ASN A 504 4.47 -25.13 4.61
C ASN A 504 3.64 -24.67 5.82
N CYS A 505 3.56 -25.53 6.84
CA CYS A 505 2.86 -25.26 8.10
C CYS A 505 3.33 -23.94 8.74
N PHE A 506 4.65 -23.70 8.80
CA PHE A 506 5.25 -22.56 9.49
C PHE A 506 4.68 -21.21 9.02
N ARG A 507 4.53 -20.99 7.70
CA ARG A 507 3.90 -19.78 7.16
C ARG A 507 2.38 -19.83 7.30
N CYS A 508 1.78 -20.99 7.03
CA CYS A 508 0.32 -21.15 7.00
C CYS A 508 -0.34 -20.81 8.34
N VAL A 509 0.14 -21.35 9.46
CA VAL A 509 -0.47 -21.16 10.79
C VAL A 509 -0.40 -19.71 11.28
N ARG A 510 0.49 -18.89 10.71
CA ARG A 510 0.71 -17.50 11.11
C ARG A 510 -0.20 -16.51 10.40
N ASP A 511 -0.88 -16.91 9.32
CA ASP A 511 -1.81 -16.05 8.59
C ASP A 511 -3.25 -16.30 9.10
N PRO A 512 -3.95 -15.28 9.64
CA PRO A 512 -5.22 -15.47 10.33
C PRO A 512 -6.39 -15.85 9.40
N TYR A 513 -6.21 -15.79 8.08
CA TYR A 513 -7.20 -16.31 7.12
C TYR A 513 -7.02 -17.81 6.83
N CYS A 514 -5.94 -18.41 7.32
CA CYS A 514 -5.46 -19.72 6.88
C CYS A 514 -5.33 -20.70 8.04
N GLY A 515 -5.44 -21.99 7.75
CA GLY A 515 -5.16 -23.08 8.68
C GLY A 515 -4.40 -24.19 7.97
N TRP A 516 -3.51 -24.87 8.69
CA TRP A 516 -2.74 -25.99 8.15
C TRP A 516 -3.45 -27.32 8.38
N ASP A 517 -3.74 -28.01 7.28
CA ASP A 517 -4.22 -29.39 7.28
C ASP A 517 -3.00 -30.32 7.31
N LYS A 518 -2.82 -31.01 8.44
CA LYS A 518 -1.72 -31.95 8.64
C LYS A 518 -1.88 -33.23 7.82
N GLU A 519 -3.09 -33.75 7.68
CA GLU A 519 -3.34 -35.02 7.01
C GLU A 519 -3.26 -34.86 5.49
N ALA A 520 -3.76 -33.75 4.95
CA ALA A 520 -3.57 -33.40 3.54
C ALA A 520 -2.18 -32.79 3.25
N ASN A 521 -1.42 -32.39 4.29
CA ASN A 521 -0.17 -31.64 4.18
C ASN A 521 -0.31 -30.40 3.27
N THR A 522 -1.36 -29.62 3.48
CA THR A 522 -1.64 -28.40 2.70
C THR A 522 -2.17 -27.26 3.58
N CYS A 523 -1.94 -26.03 3.14
CA CYS A 523 -2.62 -24.87 3.72
C CYS A 523 -4.01 -24.72 3.08
N ARG A 524 -5.03 -24.44 3.89
CA ARG A 524 -6.41 -24.19 3.44
C ARG A 524 -6.91 -22.88 4.08
N PRO A 525 -8.00 -22.26 3.59
CA PRO A 525 -8.72 -21.23 4.35
C PRO A 525 -9.08 -21.79 5.75
N TYR A 526 -9.06 -20.94 6.77
CA TYR A 526 -9.21 -21.41 8.16
C TYR A 526 -10.56 -22.11 8.41
N GLU A 527 -10.48 -23.33 8.94
CA GLU A 527 -11.56 -24.18 9.43
C GLU A 527 -11.15 -24.72 10.82
N LEU A 528 -12.11 -25.18 11.62
CA LEU A 528 -11.91 -25.44 13.07
C LEU A 528 -10.96 -26.60 13.41
N ASP A 529 -10.82 -27.54 12.48
CA ASP A 529 -9.95 -28.71 12.54
C ASP A 529 -8.50 -28.39 12.13
N LEU A 530 -8.26 -27.19 11.59
CA LEU A 530 -6.95 -26.79 11.06
C LEU A 530 -6.07 -26.11 12.11
N LEU A 531 -4.77 -26.38 12.03
CA LEU A 531 -3.78 -25.77 12.91
C LEU A 531 -3.64 -24.27 12.58
N GLN A 532 -3.68 -23.40 13.60
CA GLN A 532 -3.42 -21.97 13.47
C GLN A 532 -2.81 -21.41 14.77
N ASP A 533 -1.81 -20.53 14.64
CA ASP A 533 -1.15 -19.81 15.73
C ASP A 533 -0.57 -18.47 15.23
N VAL A 534 -1.45 -17.49 15.09
CA VAL A 534 -1.13 -16.12 14.63
C VAL A 534 -0.34 -15.35 15.69
N ALA A 535 -0.62 -15.63 16.96
CA ALA A 535 0.03 -14.96 18.09
C ALA A 535 1.44 -15.49 18.38
N ASN A 536 1.77 -16.72 17.94
CA ASN A 536 2.98 -17.48 18.25
C ASN A 536 3.04 -17.88 19.75
N GLU A 537 1.95 -18.47 20.25
CA GLU A 537 1.82 -19.01 21.60
C GLU A 537 2.30 -20.47 21.72
N THR A 538 2.16 -21.25 20.65
CA THR A 538 2.47 -22.68 20.55
C THR A 538 3.52 -22.92 19.48
N SER A 539 4.79 -22.61 19.81
CA SER A 539 5.89 -22.59 18.84
C SER A 539 6.21 -23.96 18.20
N ASP A 540 5.73 -25.05 18.79
CA ASP A 540 5.89 -26.45 18.37
C ASP A 540 4.69 -26.99 17.55
N ILE A 541 3.66 -26.18 17.30
CA ILE A 541 2.42 -26.57 16.59
C ILE A 541 2.70 -27.25 15.23
N CYS A 542 3.79 -26.89 14.56
CA CYS A 542 4.19 -27.44 13.27
C CYS A 542 5.18 -28.61 13.33
N ASP A 543 5.76 -28.95 14.48
CA ASP A 543 6.85 -29.92 14.59
C ASP A 543 6.44 -31.31 14.07
N SER A 544 5.19 -31.72 14.30
CA SER A 544 4.64 -32.99 13.81
C SER A 544 4.26 -32.98 12.32
N SER A 545 4.24 -31.81 11.69
CA SER A 545 4.04 -31.61 10.24
C SER A 545 5.35 -31.49 9.46
N VAL A 546 6.51 -31.40 10.14
CA VAL A 546 7.82 -31.29 9.46
C VAL A 546 8.26 -32.66 8.90
N LEU A 547 8.09 -32.80 7.58
CA LEU A 547 8.53 -33.98 6.85
C LEU A 547 10.07 -34.05 6.75
N LYS A 548 10.63 -35.25 6.98
CA LYS A 548 12.08 -35.49 6.93
C LYS A 548 12.52 -35.85 5.50
N LYS A 549 13.09 -34.89 4.77
CA LYS A 549 13.56 -35.09 3.38
C LYS A 549 14.86 -35.92 3.37
N LYS A 550 14.76 -37.18 2.95
CA LYS A 550 15.91 -38.07 2.77
C LYS A 550 16.68 -37.69 1.51
N ILE A 551 18.00 -37.57 1.61
CA ILE A 551 18.89 -37.29 0.47
C ILE A 551 20.11 -38.21 0.49
N VAL A 552 20.61 -38.55 -0.70
CA VAL A 552 21.85 -39.33 -0.90
C VAL A 552 22.92 -38.38 -1.42
N VAL A 553 24.10 -38.39 -0.79
CA VAL A 553 25.24 -37.56 -1.19
C VAL A 553 26.46 -38.46 -1.32
N THR A 554 27.21 -38.40 -2.41
CA THR A 554 28.41 -39.22 -2.57
C THR A 554 29.56 -38.65 -1.76
N TYR A 555 30.42 -39.52 -1.24
CA TYR A 555 31.62 -39.11 -0.50
C TYR A 555 32.46 -38.05 -1.25
N GLY A 556 32.87 -37.01 -0.55
CA GLY A 556 33.70 -35.90 -1.07
C GLY A 556 32.93 -34.76 -1.76
N GLN A 557 31.66 -34.94 -2.12
CA GLN A 557 30.85 -33.86 -2.72
C GLN A 557 30.40 -32.82 -1.67
N SER A 558 29.95 -31.67 -2.15
CA SER A 558 29.27 -30.65 -1.34
C SER A 558 27.75 -30.74 -1.55
N VAL A 559 26.97 -30.52 -0.49
CA VAL A 559 25.49 -30.54 -0.54
C VAL A 559 24.91 -29.25 0.04
N HIS A 560 23.84 -28.76 -0.56
CA HIS A 560 23.07 -27.60 -0.09
C HIS A 560 21.73 -28.04 0.51
N LEU A 561 21.45 -27.62 1.73
CA LEU A 561 20.21 -27.82 2.46
C LEU A 561 19.53 -26.46 2.65
N GLY A 562 18.28 -26.29 2.22
CA GLY A 562 17.57 -25.03 2.33
C GLY A 562 16.07 -25.28 2.40
N CYS A 563 15.43 -24.87 3.50
CA CYS A 563 13.99 -25.06 3.70
C CYS A 563 13.16 -24.30 2.65
N PHE A 564 13.64 -23.14 2.23
CA PHE A 564 13.06 -22.33 1.16
C PHE A 564 14.05 -22.24 -0.01
N VAL A 565 13.53 -22.12 -1.24
CA VAL A 565 14.34 -21.75 -2.43
C VAL A 565 14.80 -20.29 -2.32
N LYS A 566 13.89 -19.42 -1.84
CA LYS A 566 14.10 -18.02 -1.50
C LYS A 566 13.33 -17.77 -0.22
N ILE A 567 14.00 -17.28 0.83
CA ILE A 567 13.33 -17.07 2.12
C ILE A 567 12.38 -15.86 2.02
N PRO A 568 11.12 -15.94 2.51
CA PRO A 568 10.20 -14.82 2.53
C PRO A 568 10.83 -13.58 3.18
N GLU A 569 10.65 -12.39 2.60
CA GLU A 569 11.36 -11.17 3.04
C GLU A 569 11.16 -10.88 4.53
N VAL A 570 9.95 -11.11 5.03
CA VAL A 570 9.56 -10.93 6.44
C VAL A 570 10.26 -11.86 7.43
N LEU A 571 10.95 -12.90 6.95
CA LEU A 571 11.73 -13.84 7.77
C LEU A 571 13.25 -13.66 7.59
N LYS A 572 13.74 -12.76 6.73
CA LYS A 572 15.19 -12.59 6.45
C LYS A 572 16.00 -12.14 7.67
N ASN A 573 15.35 -11.44 8.60
CA ASN A 573 15.93 -10.94 9.86
C ASN A 573 15.73 -11.87 11.05
N GLU A 574 15.00 -12.99 10.90
CA GLU A 574 14.84 -13.97 11.96
C GLU A 574 16.12 -14.79 12.17
N GLN A 575 16.37 -15.20 13.42
CA GLN A 575 17.52 -16.05 13.73
C GLN A 575 17.27 -17.46 13.20
N VAL A 576 18.23 -17.96 12.42
CA VAL A 576 18.25 -19.34 11.91
C VAL A 576 19.37 -20.11 12.60
N THR A 577 19.05 -21.32 13.05
CA THR A 577 19.99 -22.21 13.74
C THR A 577 19.87 -23.61 13.17
N TRP A 578 20.99 -24.16 12.69
CA TRP A 578 21.07 -25.53 12.19
C TRP A 578 21.64 -26.46 13.26
N TYR A 579 21.05 -27.66 13.38
CA TYR A 579 21.51 -28.73 14.26
C TYR A 579 21.86 -29.97 13.45
N HIS A 580 22.92 -30.68 13.85
CA HIS A 580 23.23 -32.02 13.36
C HIS A 580 23.04 -33.06 14.47
N HIS A 581 22.52 -34.23 14.10
CA HIS A 581 22.37 -35.38 14.98
C HIS A 581 23.33 -36.50 14.54
N SER A 582 24.45 -36.64 15.25
CA SER A 582 25.36 -37.77 15.07
C SER A 582 25.20 -38.80 16.19
N LYS A 583 25.67 -40.04 15.95
CA LYS A 583 25.64 -41.10 16.97
C LYS A 583 26.47 -40.75 18.21
N ASP A 584 27.61 -40.09 18.01
CA ASP A 584 28.60 -39.89 19.09
C ASP A 584 28.34 -38.62 19.92
N LYS A 585 27.70 -37.60 19.33
CA LYS A 585 27.46 -36.29 19.97
C LYS A 585 26.00 -36.00 20.27
N GLY A 586 25.08 -36.88 19.87
CA GLY A 586 23.65 -36.58 19.90
C GLY A 586 23.33 -35.38 19.01
N ARG A 587 22.41 -34.51 19.46
CA ARG A 587 22.09 -33.24 18.79
C ARG A 587 23.06 -32.15 19.22
N TYR A 588 23.74 -31.53 18.26
CA TYR A 588 24.60 -30.35 18.50
C TYR A 588 24.35 -29.24 17.47
N GLU A 589 24.59 -27.99 17.87
CA GLU A 589 24.50 -26.81 16.99
C GLU A 589 25.65 -26.81 15.97
N ILE A 590 25.32 -26.55 14.71
CA ILE A 590 26.29 -26.41 13.63
C ILE A 590 26.91 -25.02 13.70
N ARG A 591 28.23 -24.97 13.86
CA ARG A 591 29.02 -23.73 13.84
C ARG A 591 29.59 -23.54 12.44
N TYR A 592 29.26 -22.41 11.81
CA TYR A 592 29.75 -22.08 10.47
C TYR A 592 31.28 -21.95 10.43
N SER A 593 31.89 -22.44 9.37
CA SER A 593 33.34 -22.41 9.17
C SER A 593 33.69 -22.34 7.67
N PRO A 594 34.75 -21.61 7.26
CA PRO A 594 35.05 -21.37 5.83
C PRO A 594 35.33 -22.63 4.98
N THR A 595 35.52 -23.78 5.61
CA THR A 595 35.95 -25.03 4.97
C THR A 595 34.97 -26.19 5.13
N LYS A 596 33.91 -26.06 5.95
CA LYS A 596 32.99 -27.17 6.21
C LYS A 596 31.51 -26.82 6.18
N TYR A 597 31.10 -25.76 6.87
CA TYR A 597 29.71 -25.36 7.03
C TYR A 597 29.52 -23.90 6.63
N ILE A 598 28.93 -23.66 5.46
CA ILE A 598 28.74 -22.31 4.91
C ILE A 598 27.24 -21.95 4.97
N GLU A 599 26.92 -20.74 5.44
CA GLU A 599 25.57 -20.18 5.38
C GLU A 599 25.32 -19.48 4.04
N THR A 600 24.14 -19.65 3.46
CA THR A 600 23.71 -18.92 2.25
C THR A 600 22.87 -17.69 2.61
N THR A 601 22.70 -16.75 1.67
CA THR A 601 21.87 -15.53 1.87
C THR A 601 20.41 -15.86 2.17
N GLU A 602 19.92 -17.00 1.71
CA GLU A 602 18.58 -17.52 1.95
C GLU A 602 18.52 -18.44 3.20
N ARG A 603 19.55 -18.36 4.06
CA ARG A 603 19.72 -19.09 5.34
C ARG A 603 19.83 -20.62 5.21
N GLY A 604 20.16 -21.09 4.02
CA GLY A 604 20.52 -22.49 3.78
C GLY A 604 21.91 -22.84 4.31
N LEU A 605 22.15 -24.12 4.53
CA LEU A 605 23.41 -24.70 4.95
C LEU A 605 24.06 -25.44 3.77
N VAL A 606 25.30 -25.08 3.43
CA VAL A 606 26.15 -25.88 2.54
C VAL A 606 27.12 -26.69 3.40
N VAL A 607 27.04 -28.02 3.31
CA VAL A 607 28.04 -28.93 3.88
C VAL A 607 29.05 -29.24 2.78
N VAL A 608 30.28 -28.79 2.96
CA VAL A 608 31.40 -28.98 2.02
C VAL A 608 32.06 -30.34 2.30
N SER A 609 32.60 -31.00 1.27
CA SER A 609 33.43 -32.22 1.39
C SER A 609 32.83 -33.29 2.34
N VAL A 610 31.61 -33.70 2.04
CA VAL A 610 30.81 -34.66 2.83
C VAL A 610 31.56 -35.98 3.01
N ASN A 611 31.73 -36.39 4.26
CA ASN A 611 32.27 -37.68 4.66
C ASN A 611 31.24 -38.42 5.53
N GLU A 612 31.56 -39.65 5.93
CA GLU A 612 30.62 -40.53 6.62
C GLU A 612 30.12 -39.99 7.98
N ALA A 613 30.89 -39.12 8.65
CA ALA A 613 30.47 -38.46 9.89
C ALA A 613 29.51 -37.27 9.67
N ASP A 614 29.31 -36.83 8.42
CA ASP A 614 28.26 -35.89 8.02
C ASP A 614 26.97 -36.62 7.57
N GLY A 615 26.92 -37.95 7.71
CA GLY A 615 25.68 -38.72 7.58
C GLY A 615 24.83 -38.62 8.84
N GLY A 616 23.54 -38.35 8.69
CA GLY A 616 22.63 -38.17 9.83
C GLY A 616 21.49 -37.20 9.57
N ARG A 617 20.79 -36.83 10.65
CA ARG A 617 19.67 -35.90 10.62
C ARG A 617 20.14 -34.47 10.82
N TYR A 618 19.70 -33.57 9.95
CA TYR A 618 19.94 -32.14 10.01
C TYR A 618 18.60 -31.42 10.21
N ASP A 619 18.50 -30.61 11.25
CA ASP A 619 17.30 -29.84 11.58
C ASP A 619 17.59 -28.34 11.48
N CYS A 620 16.72 -27.60 10.78
CA CYS A 620 16.78 -26.15 10.70
C CYS A 620 15.68 -25.56 11.58
N HIS A 621 16.05 -24.72 12.55
CA HIS A 621 15.13 -23.92 13.35
C HIS A 621 15.15 -22.46 12.89
N LEU A 622 13.98 -21.81 12.85
CA LEU A 622 13.84 -20.39 12.53
C LEU A 622 12.93 -19.74 13.58
N GLY A 623 13.41 -18.69 14.25
CA GLY A 623 12.68 -18.05 15.36
C GLY A 623 12.41 -18.99 16.54
N GLY A 624 13.21 -20.05 16.70
CA GLY A 624 13.06 -21.08 17.73
C GLY A 624 12.30 -22.34 17.30
N SER A 625 11.28 -22.22 16.44
CA SER A 625 10.49 -23.35 15.92
C SER A 625 11.26 -24.20 14.90
N LEU A 626 10.96 -25.50 14.81
CA LEU A 626 11.48 -26.37 13.75
C LEU A 626 10.84 -25.97 12.41
N LEU A 627 11.67 -25.68 11.40
CA LEU A 627 11.23 -25.24 10.07
C LEU A 627 11.28 -26.37 9.03
N CYS A 628 12.41 -27.08 8.96
CA CYS A 628 12.54 -28.25 8.09
C CYS A 628 13.59 -29.25 8.62
N SER A 629 13.50 -30.50 8.15
CA SER A 629 14.39 -31.58 8.56
C SER A 629 14.88 -32.39 7.35
N TYR A 630 16.17 -32.69 7.31
CA TYR A 630 16.82 -33.52 6.30
C TYR A 630 17.44 -34.76 6.95
N ASN A 631 17.58 -35.82 6.17
CA ASN A 631 18.34 -37.00 6.57
C ASN A 631 19.33 -37.38 5.46
N ILE A 632 20.61 -37.11 5.69
CA ILE A 632 21.69 -37.37 4.75
C ILE A 632 22.16 -38.82 4.88
N THR A 633 22.24 -39.50 3.75
CA THR A 633 22.89 -40.80 3.61
C THR A 633 24.10 -40.63 2.70
N VAL A 634 25.27 -41.06 3.18
CA VAL A 634 26.54 -40.87 2.47
C VAL A 634 26.86 -42.12 1.68
N ASP A 635 26.89 -42.00 0.35
CA ASP A 635 27.20 -43.10 -0.55
C ASP A 635 28.73 -43.18 -0.79
N ALA A 636 29.35 -44.20 -0.20
CA ALA A 636 30.76 -44.54 -0.42
C ALA A 636 30.97 -45.44 -1.66
N HIS A 637 29.91 -46.00 -2.24
CA HIS A 637 29.97 -47.14 -3.14
C HIS A 637 30.44 -46.82 -4.57
N ARG A 638 30.76 -45.55 -4.87
CA ARG A 638 31.40 -45.10 -6.12
C ARG A 638 32.91 -44.86 -6.02
N CYS A 639 33.50 -44.98 -4.83
CA CYS A 639 34.94 -44.78 -4.60
C CYS A 639 35.73 -46.07 -4.37
N THR A 640 35.09 -47.24 -4.46
CA THR A 640 35.77 -48.54 -4.50
C THR A 640 36.11 -48.92 -5.95
N PRO A 641 37.35 -49.35 -6.26
CA PRO A 641 37.68 -49.83 -7.59
C PRO A 641 36.84 -51.09 -7.92
N PRO A 642 36.33 -51.24 -9.16
CA PRO A 642 35.46 -52.36 -9.49
C PRO A 642 36.21 -53.69 -9.42
N ASN A 643 35.73 -54.60 -8.58
CA ASN A 643 36.36 -55.89 -8.26
C ASN A 643 36.36 -56.92 -9.41
N LYS A 644 36.00 -56.54 -10.65
CA LYS A 644 35.91 -57.43 -11.82
C LYS A 644 36.44 -56.74 -13.08
N SER A 645 37.32 -57.42 -13.82
CA SER A 645 37.97 -56.90 -15.04
C SER A 645 37.00 -56.49 -16.15
N ASN A 646 35.80 -57.07 -16.18
CA ASN A 646 34.81 -56.79 -17.22
C ASN A 646 34.13 -55.41 -17.04
N ASP A 647 34.02 -54.92 -15.80
CA ASP A 647 33.46 -53.59 -15.53
C ASP A 647 34.44 -52.47 -15.93
N TYR A 648 35.76 -52.74 -15.83
CA TYR A 648 36.80 -51.84 -16.36
C TYR A 648 36.64 -51.60 -17.87
N GLN A 649 36.40 -52.65 -18.67
CA GLN A 649 36.21 -52.50 -20.12
C GLN A 649 34.95 -51.69 -20.44
N LYS A 650 33.85 -51.89 -19.68
CA LYS A 650 32.60 -51.17 -19.90
C LYS A 650 32.72 -49.69 -19.54
N ILE A 651 33.26 -49.38 -18.35
CA ILE A 651 33.48 -47.99 -17.92
C ILE A 651 34.49 -47.27 -18.83
N TYR A 652 35.55 -47.95 -19.27
CA TYR A 652 36.51 -47.38 -20.22
C TYR A 652 35.87 -47.14 -21.59
N SER A 653 35.04 -48.06 -22.08
CA SER A 653 34.29 -47.88 -23.33
C SER A 653 33.30 -46.71 -23.26
N ASP A 654 32.56 -46.59 -22.16
CA ASP A 654 31.61 -45.49 -21.93
C ASP A 654 32.34 -44.14 -21.81
N TRP A 655 33.50 -44.12 -21.13
CA TRP A 655 34.33 -42.92 -21.01
C TRP A 655 34.96 -42.51 -22.36
N CYS A 656 35.43 -43.47 -23.17
CA CYS A 656 35.86 -43.20 -24.55
C CYS A 656 34.71 -42.67 -25.41
N HIS A 657 33.49 -43.19 -25.24
CA HIS A 657 32.31 -42.71 -25.97
C HIS A 657 31.92 -41.26 -25.58
N GLU A 658 31.91 -40.91 -24.30
CA GLU A 658 31.71 -39.52 -23.87
C GLU A 658 32.87 -38.61 -24.27
N PHE A 659 34.12 -39.09 -24.25
CA PHE A 659 35.26 -38.30 -24.68
C PHE A 659 35.23 -37.99 -26.20
N GLU A 660 34.76 -38.92 -27.03
CA GLU A 660 34.53 -38.64 -28.46
C GLU A 660 33.30 -37.73 -28.71
N LYS A 661 32.23 -37.84 -27.91
CA LYS A 661 31.15 -36.84 -27.93
C LYS A 661 31.69 -35.46 -27.56
N TYR A 662 32.50 -35.35 -26.51
CA TYR A 662 33.12 -34.09 -26.08
C TYR A 662 34.03 -33.50 -27.15
N LYS A 663 34.91 -34.30 -27.78
CA LYS A 663 35.71 -33.88 -28.95
C LYS A 663 34.83 -33.38 -30.10
N THR A 664 33.72 -34.07 -30.38
CA THR A 664 32.79 -33.70 -31.45
C THR A 664 32.04 -32.40 -31.13
N ALA A 665 31.64 -32.21 -29.87
CA ALA A 665 31.06 -30.97 -29.38
C ALA A 665 32.06 -29.80 -29.42
N MET A 666 33.31 -30.02 -29.01
CA MET A 666 34.40 -29.04 -29.13
C MET A 666 34.65 -28.64 -30.59
N LYS A 667 34.81 -29.60 -31.51
CA LYS A 667 34.95 -29.30 -32.95
C LYS A 667 33.74 -28.56 -33.51
N SER A 668 32.53 -28.87 -33.06
CA SER A 668 31.31 -28.16 -33.44
C SER A 668 31.29 -26.72 -32.89
N TRP A 669 31.77 -26.52 -31.67
CA TRP A 669 31.92 -25.20 -31.04
C TRP A 669 32.99 -24.34 -31.72
N GLU A 670 34.17 -24.91 -32.02
CA GLU A 670 35.24 -24.27 -32.79
C GLU A 670 34.76 -23.88 -34.20
N LYS A 671 34.01 -24.77 -34.88
CA LYS A 671 33.45 -24.49 -36.20
C LYS A 671 32.37 -23.39 -36.16
N LYS A 672 31.58 -23.32 -35.09
CA LYS A 672 30.63 -22.21 -34.85
C LYS A 672 31.37 -20.89 -34.52
N GLN A 673 32.44 -20.93 -33.73
CA GLN A 673 33.31 -19.77 -33.47
C GLN A 673 33.88 -19.22 -34.78
N ALA A 674 34.48 -20.06 -35.63
CA ALA A 674 35.02 -19.65 -36.93
C ALA A 674 33.95 -19.06 -37.88
N GLN A 675 32.71 -19.55 -37.81
CA GLN A 675 31.57 -18.98 -38.54
C GLN A 675 31.12 -17.62 -38.00
N CYS A 676 31.22 -17.38 -36.69
CA CYS A 676 31.03 -16.05 -36.11
C CYS A 676 32.15 -15.08 -36.53
N SER A 677 33.41 -15.53 -36.53
CA SER A 677 34.56 -14.73 -36.98
C SER A 677 34.46 -14.31 -38.45
N THR A 678 34.01 -15.21 -39.34
CA THR A 678 33.83 -14.88 -40.77
C THR A 678 32.64 -13.97 -41.04
N ARG A 679 31.58 -13.99 -40.21
CA ARG A 679 30.45 -13.06 -40.33
C ARG A 679 30.79 -11.62 -39.95
N GLN A 680 31.83 -11.36 -39.16
CA GLN A 680 32.29 -10.00 -38.86
C GLN A 680 33.12 -9.36 -39.99
N ASN A 681 33.65 -10.15 -40.93
CA ASN A 681 34.51 -9.67 -42.03
C ASN A 681 33.77 -9.35 -43.34
N PHE A 682 32.44 -9.41 -43.36
CA PHE A 682 31.62 -9.17 -44.57
C PHE A 682 30.63 -7.99 -44.46
N SER A 683 30.77 -7.13 -43.44
CA SER A 683 29.92 -5.94 -43.25
C SER A 683 30.71 -4.64 -43.06
N SER A 684 31.74 -4.43 -43.88
CA SER A 684 32.45 -3.16 -43.99
C SER A 684 32.84 -2.86 -45.44
N ASN A 685 31.93 -2.17 -46.16
CA ASN A 685 32.26 -1.01 -46.99
C ASN A 685 31.04 -0.49 -47.77
N GLN A 686 30.34 0.49 -47.19
CA GLN A 686 29.73 1.59 -47.95
C GLN A 686 29.63 2.84 -47.05
N HIS A 687 30.51 3.79 -47.30
CA HIS A 687 30.32 5.23 -47.05
C HIS A 687 30.14 5.89 -48.44
N PRO A 688 29.36 6.98 -48.55
CA PRO A 688 30.03 8.29 -48.52
C PRO A 688 29.22 9.44 -47.88
N ASN A 689 29.94 10.34 -47.20
CA ASN A 689 29.69 11.78 -46.95
C ASN A 689 30.62 12.19 -45.79
N GLU A 690 31.42 13.25 -45.79
CA GLU A 690 31.91 14.19 -46.81
C GLU A 690 33.32 14.66 -46.37
N ILE A 691 34.14 15.20 -47.27
CA ILE A 691 35.39 15.90 -46.91
C ILE A 691 35.28 17.35 -47.38
N PHE A 692 35.45 18.33 -46.48
CA PHE A 692 36.12 19.59 -46.80
C PHE A 692 36.72 20.29 -45.57
N ARG A 693 38.06 20.30 -45.49
CA ARG A 693 38.84 21.45 -45.02
C ARG A 693 40.03 21.64 -45.97
N LYS A 694 40.23 22.87 -46.46
CA LYS A 694 41.43 23.29 -47.21
C LYS A 694 42.43 24.00 -46.27
N PRO A 695 43.72 24.09 -46.65
CA PRO A 695 44.79 24.53 -45.73
C PRO A 695 45.15 26.02 -45.84
N ASN A 696 45.78 26.51 -44.76
CA ASN A 696 46.70 27.66 -44.61
C ASN A 696 46.47 28.94 -45.44
N VAL A 697 45.93 29.96 -44.77
CA VAL A 697 46.69 31.20 -44.41
C VAL A 697 46.48 31.44 -42.92
#